data_AF-A0A093V0U5-F1
#
_entry.id   AF-A0A093V0U5-F1
#
_cell.length_a   1.000
_cell.length_b   1.000
_cell.length_c   1.000
_cell.angle_alpha   90.00
_cell.angle_beta   90.00
_cell.angle_gamma   90.00
#
_symmetry.space_group_name_H-M   'P 1'
#
loop_
_entity.id
_entity.type
_entity.pdbx_description
1 polymer ?
#
loop_
_entity_poly.entity_id
_entity_poly.type
_entity_poly.pdbx_seq_one_letter_code
_entity_poly.pdbx_strand_id
1 'polypeptide(L)'
;MAARPVAAVLPLKPKQPSSVLLGDISHQSHPRLDDCCSNMPSGCAIGKESSDMIESIPCTTIPDLEKGITSKEHIILSVSGLTCTGCETKLKRALGSLQSVQNLKTSLVLSRAEFDLNCDVQSLDEVLKHLGKTTEFKCERIIDRGSRVDVIVSDAAEFMKQDWPRGVTEMNLIDDQSVNVVYDAKIIGARDLLEHGWDRPLSLAPPRSDPTLLAGDKHVRHMGYMTILSIILTVPVLVLAWAPLPKHEIAYGSASLALATIVQIVIAGPFYPKALKALMFSRVIEMDLLIVLSTSAAYIFSVVSFGYLVVGKPLATGEFFETSTLLVTLIMVGRYVTALARQKAVESISLRSLQTPTATLVDESGANEKEIDVRLLQHGDVLKILPDSKIPTDGTVIGGSSEVDESMITGEPIPVEKFPASTVVAGSVNGSGTLIVKLTRLPADNTISVIAGLVDQAKLSKPRIQDIADRVASFFVPVVITLSIITFVIWIAVGITVRSQSGARATTEAITYAITVLIVSCPCAIGLAVPMVIVIASGVAAERGVIFKTANSIEVAYKAVNVVFDKTGTLTHGKLTVAVEHISSNDYLPLLISLIGSNKHPISASVATHLRGRGISASTVTDIKVHAGKGVEGLAQGLTLRAGNSRWLNLSSDPQVQSVLEQGYTAFCFTINDTLAAVFGLEDSLRPDALETVTKLQERDISVHILSGDDDGPVHSIARQLGIAAQNVRSRCTPIDKQRYIQTLVNQPGHPHKKIRTTTIFVGDGTNDAIALASSTIGVHMNQETGSDVAQSAADVVLMRPSLSSILTMINISEKAVRRIKFNFGWSFVYNVFAILLGAGAFVDARIPPRFAGLGELVIRSGNITMDVFLDICDTFFFDRLYATILPRQNFPSNNTLHELGVEAHNQHVRLYYPLQPSQWAASSSWRRDDLSRQALSLFLITCTLLYHTIYNKSLLKHPKYLPHQTRLEIAQSMFAMPIMAILTVPFFLAEIHGWTKLYDFPSTANPNIQTPLNMPWKVWTILQYPLFILFTDTGIYFIHRLLHHPSIYRFIHKRHHKWIIPTPYASYAFNPVDGWAQGLPYHVFPLLFPLQKCAYLGLFDLVGR
;
A
#
# COMPACT_ATOMS: atom_id res chain seq x y z
N MET A 1 -37.25 -31.34 -41.13
CA MET A 1 -37.56 -30.57 -42.36
C MET A 1 -36.37 -29.63 -42.58
N ALA A 2 -35.40 -29.96 -43.45
CA ALA A 2 -35.44 -29.78 -44.91
C ALA A 2 -35.48 -28.28 -45.28
N ALA A 3 -34.34 -27.62 -45.53
CA ALA A 3 -33.62 -27.43 -46.82
C ALA A 3 -33.88 -25.98 -47.35
N ARG A 4 -32.90 -25.06 -47.45
CA ARG A 4 -31.83 -24.84 -48.48
C ARG A 4 -32.37 -24.45 -49.89
N PRO A 5 -31.62 -23.75 -50.79
CA PRO A 5 -30.31 -23.06 -50.67
C PRO A 5 -30.16 -21.73 -51.52
N VAL A 6 -28.90 -21.34 -51.83
CA VAL A 6 -28.41 -20.34 -52.85
C VAL A 6 -28.35 -18.89 -52.29
N ALA A 7 -27.35 -18.00 -52.58
CA ALA A 7 -26.19 -17.98 -53.50
C ALA A 7 -24.87 -17.44 -52.86
N ALA A 8 -23.87 -17.06 -53.69
CA ALA A 8 -22.64 -16.29 -53.35
C ALA A 8 -22.16 -15.47 -54.58
N VAL A 9 -21.11 -14.62 -54.44
CA VAL A 9 -19.99 -14.32 -55.41
C VAL A 9 -19.26 -12.96 -55.13
N LEU A 10 -17.92 -12.97 -55.20
CA LEU A 10 -16.92 -11.86 -55.28
C LEU A 10 -16.37 -11.80 -56.74
N PRO A 11 -15.63 -10.78 -57.30
CA PRO A 11 -14.48 -10.08 -56.66
C PRO A 11 -13.98 -8.69 -57.28
N LEU A 12 -12.74 -8.26 -56.90
CA LEU A 12 -11.71 -7.49 -57.66
C LEU A 12 -11.68 -5.92 -57.80
N LYS A 13 -10.44 -5.42 -58.06
CA LYS A 13 -9.90 -4.03 -58.23
C LYS A 13 -9.28 -3.87 -59.67
N PRO A 14 -8.43 -2.89 -60.11
CA PRO A 14 -7.73 -1.72 -59.48
C PRO A 14 -7.57 -0.43 -60.37
N LYS A 15 -6.51 0.41 -60.11
CA LYS A 15 -5.89 1.54 -60.90
C LYS A 15 -6.52 2.95 -60.79
N GLN A 16 -5.83 4.11 -60.86
CA GLN A 16 -4.44 4.68 -60.77
C GLN A 16 -4.52 6.12 -61.43
N PRO A 17 -3.48 7.00 -61.57
CA PRO A 17 -2.15 7.16 -60.94
C PRO A 17 -1.72 8.64 -60.59
N SER A 18 -0.46 8.84 -60.14
CA SER A 18 0.44 10.05 -60.31
C SER A 18 0.04 11.42 -59.69
N SER A 19 0.93 12.34 -59.29
CA SER A 19 2.41 12.46 -59.09
C SER A 19 2.67 13.76 -58.26
N VAL A 20 3.76 14.01 -57.53
CA VAL A 20 5.15 14.29 -57.96
C VAL A 20 6.13 14.18 -56.75
N LEU A 21 7.40 13.94 -57.09
CA LEU A 21 8.65 13.82 -56.31
C LEU A 21 8.93 14.87 -55.20
N LEU A 22 9.88 14.80 -54.24
CA LEU A 22 10.99 13.91 -53.78
C LEU A 22 12.21 14.82 -53.48
N GLY A 23 12.76 14.80 -52.25
CA GLY A 23 14.14 15.25 -51.91
C GLY A 23 14.40 16.77 -51.83
N ASP A 24 15.51 17.25 -51.24
CA ASP A 24 16.52 16.60 -50.39
C ASP A 24 17.44 17.67 -49.73
N ILE A 25 18.24 17.29 -48.71
CA ILE A 25 19.59 17.82 -48.38
C ILE A 25 19.79 19.30 -47.90
N SER A 26 20.26 19.41 -46.63
CA SER A 26 21.16 20.39 -45.95
C SER A 26 21.56 21.77 -46.55
N HIS A 27 21.71 22.80 -45.69
CA HIS A 27 23.04 23.30 -45.25
C HIS A 27 22.99 24.37 -44.13
N GLN A 28 24.19 24.67 -43.58
CA GLN A 28 24.58 25.62 -42.53
C GLN A 28 24.03 27.07 -42.67
N SER A 29 23.85 27.79 -41.54
CA SER A 29 24.75 28.89 -41.10
C SER A 29 24.16 29.84 -40.04
N HIS A 30 24.97 30.21 -39.04
CA HIS A 30 24.84 31.43 -38.21
C HIS A 30 25.41 32.63 -39.02
N PRO A 31 25.00 33.91 -38.80
CA PRO A 31 25.50 34.68 -37.64
C PRO A 31 24.69 35.89 -37.10
N ARG A 32 24.99 36.22 -35.82
CA ARG A 32 25.23 37.53 -35.14
C ARG A 32 24.23 38.71 -35.21
N LEU A 33 24.31 39.50 -34.13
CA LEU A 33 23.74 40.84 -33.91
C LEU A 33 24.41 41.90 -34.81
N ASP A 34 23.75 43.04 -35.03
CA ASP A 34 24.33 44.38 -34.77
C ASP A 34 23.25 45.49 -34.63
N ASP A 35 23.47 46.31 -33.60
CA ASP A 35 23.14 47.73 -33.32
C ASP A 35 21.80 48.48 -33.53
N CYS A 36 21.61 49.46 -32.63
CA CYS A 36 20.57 50.49 -32.58
C CYS A 36 21.00 51.80 -33.27
N CYS A 37 20.04 52.63 -33.76
CA CYS A 37 19.93 54.09 -33.48
C CYS A 37 18.98 54.86 -34.45
N SER A 38 18.28 55.87 -33.89
CA SER A 38 17.70 57.13 -34.47
C SER A 38 16.29 57.41 -33.90
N ASN A 39 15.86 58.63 -33.51
CA ASN A 39 16.48 59.97 -33.47
C ASN A 39 15.83 60.85 -32.35
N MET A 40 16.53 61.91 -31.92
CA MET A 40 16.05 63.06 -31.11
C MET A 40 15.46 64.18 -32.01
N PRO A 41 15.02 65.40 -31.56
CA PRO A 41 15.24 66.14 -30.29
C PRO A 41 13.91 66.44 -29.55
N SER A 42 13.69 67.45 -28.68
CA SER A 42 14.43 68.65 -28.18
C SER A 42 13.94 69.04 -26.77
N GLY A 43 14.65 69.91 -26.02
CA GLY A 43 14.30 70.25 -24.63
C GLY A 43 14.23 71.75 -24.27
N CYS A 44 13.73 72.03 -23.06
CA CYS A 44 14.00 73.23 -22.25
C CYS A 44 13.56 72.97 -20.79
N ALA A 45 14.11 73.70 -19.81
CA ALA A 45 13.86 73.48 -18.37
C ALA A 45 13.13 74.66 -17.70
N ILE A 46 12.46 74.43 -16.55
CA ILE A 46 12.42 75.27 -15.32
C ILE A 46 11.36 74.73 -14.31
N GLY A 47 11.78 74.49 -13.06
CA GLY A 47 11.12 75.02 -11.85
C GLY A 47 9.83 74.42 -11.23
N LYS A 48 10.03 73.62 -10.17
CA LYS A 48 9.30 73.55 -8.88
C LYS A 48 7.84 73.00 -8.74
N GLU A 49 7.73 72.10 -7.75
CA GLU A 49 6.65 71.89 -6.74
C GLU A 49 5.19 71.77 -7.24
N SER A 50 4.56 70.60 -7.19
CA SER A 50 4.02 70.01 -5.93
C SER A 50 3.39 68.62 -6.17
N SER A 51 2.86 68.00 -5.11
CA SER A 51 2.31 66.63 -5.04
C SER A 51 1.06 66.37 -5.88
N ASP A 52 0.99 65.23 -6.59
CA ASP A 52 0.09 64.10 -6.27
C ASP A 52 0.02 63.05 -7.41
N MET A 53 -0.44 61.84 -7.03
CA MET A 53 -0.84 60.71 -7.90
C MET A 53 0.19 60.14 -8.89
N ILE A 54 0.74 58.97 -8.56
CA ILE A 54 1.17 57.97 -9.55
C ILE A 54 0.09 56.88 -9.59
N GLU A 55 -0.60 56.77 -10.72
CA GLU A 55 -1.52 55.66 -10.99
C GLU A 55 -0.77 54.32 -10.98
N SER A 56 -1.36 53.32 -10.35
CA SER A 56 -0.85 51.95 -10.33
C SER A 56 -1.00 51.31 -11.70
N ILE A 57 0.11 51.13 -12.41
CA ILE A 57 0.15 50.33 -13.64
C ILE A 57 -0.30 48.90 -13.30
N PRO A 58 -1.37 48.36 -13.91
CA PRO A 58 -1.80 47.00 -13.64
C PRO A 58 -0.75 46.02 -14.15
N CYS A 59 -0.31 45.11 -13.29
CA CYS A 59 0.72 44.11 -13.62
C CYS A 59 0.11 43.03 -14.53
N THR A 60 0.06 43.30 -15.83
CA THR A 60 -0.22 42.29 -16.84
C THR A 60 0.94 41.30 -16.92
N THR A 61 0.63 40.04 -16.62
CA THR A 61 1.57 38.93 -16.74
C THR A 61 2.07 38.82 -18.18
N ILE A 62 3.37 39.05 -18.40
CA ILE A 62 4.01 38.79 -19.70
C ILE A 62 3.96 37.26 -19.94
N PRO A 63 3.32 36.78 -21.01
CA PRO A 63 3.31 35.34 -21.31
C PRO A 63 4.71 34.88 -21.73
N ASP A 64 5.15 33.77 -21.14
CA ASP A 64 6.36 33.05 -21.52
C ASP A 64 6.21 32.48 -22.94
N LEU A 65 6.71 33.21 -23.95
CA LEU A 65 6.49 32.93 -25.37
C LEU A 65 7.07 31.59 -25.86
N GLU A 66 7.94 30.92 -25.10
CA GLU A 66 8.42 29.58 -25.44
C GLU A 66 7.48 28.45 -24.98
N LYS A 67 6.47 28.74 -24.15
CA LYS A 67 5.40 27.80 -23.82
C LYS A 67 4.18 28.03 -24.71
N GLY A 68 4.03 27.15 -25.71
CA GLY A 68 2.90 27.18 -26.63
C GLY A 68 1.53 27.21 -25.92
N ILE A 69 0.63 28.06 -26.43
CA ILE A 69 -0.67 28.37 -25.83
C ILE A 69 -1.59 27.13 -25.85
N THR A 70 -1.67 26.44 -24.71
CA THR A 70 -2.85 25.68 -24.28
C THR A 70 -3.01 25.91 -22.78
N SER A 71 -4.15 26.44 -22.32
CA SER A 71 -4.37 26.77 -20.90
C SER A 71 -4.71 25.52 -20.08
N LYS A 72 -3.78 24.56 -20.03
CA LYS A 72 -3.94 23.33 -19.26
C LYS A 72 -3.70 23.58 -17.78
N GLU A 73 -4.77 23.57 -17.00
CA GLU A 73 -4.73 23.65 -15.54
C GLU A 73 -4.76 22.24 -14.94
N HIS A 74 -3.82 21.92 -14.05
CA HIS A 74 -3.86 20.66 -13.29
C HIS A 74 -4.82 20.81 -12.10
N ILE A 75 -5.84 19.96 -12.03
CA ILE A 75 -6.93 20.06 -11.05
C ILE A 75 -7.00 18.79 -10.22
N ILE A 76 -6.99 18.98 -8.90
CA ILE A 76 -7.20 17.95 -7.89
C ILE A 76 -8.56 18.20 -7.25
N LEU A 77 -9.41 17.17 -7.18
CA LEU A 77 -10.73 17.22 -6.56
C LEU A 77 -10.82 16.23 -5.39
N SER A 78 -11.34 16.69 -4.26
CA SER A 78 -11.94 15.85 -3.22
C SER A 78 -13.34 15.42 -3.68
N VAL A 79 -13.68 14.13 -3.52
CA VAL A 79 -14.91 13.53 -4.05
C VAL A 79 -15.67 12.78 -2.94
N SER A 80 -16.65 13.45 -2.35
CA SER A 80 -17.51 12.85 -1.32
C SER A 80 -18.41 11.77 -1.91
N GLY A 81 -18.35 10.57 -1.33
CA GLY A 81 -19.15 9.40 -1.73
C GLY A 81 -18.39 8.33 -2.54
N LEU A 82 -17.10 8.54 -2.83
CA LEU A 82 -16.24 7.58 -3.54
C LEU A 82 -15.90 6.36 -2.67
N THR A 83 -16.83 5.40 -2.62
CA THR A 83 -16.86 4.33 -1.59
C THR A 83 -16.56 2.93 -2.11
N CYS A 84 -16.68 2.67 -3.41
CA CYS A 84 -16.30 1.41 -4.05
C CYS A 84 -15.70 1.61 -5.45
N THR A 85 -15.11 0.55 -6.03
CA THR A 85 -14.52 0.58 -7.39
C THR A 85 -15.57 0.85 -8.48
N GLY A 86 -16.85 0.56 -8.21
CA GLY A 86 -17.98 0.99 -9.06
C GLY A 86 -18.14 2.50 -9.09
N CYS A 87 -18.19 3.16 -7.93
CA CYS A 87 -18.21 4.63 -7.81
C CYS A 87 -17.01 5.28 -8.53
N GLU A 88 -15.83 4.70 -8.39
CA GLU A 88 -14.61 5.15 -9.09
C GLU A 88 -14.74 5.00 -10.62
N THR A 89 -15.24 3.85 -11.09
CA THR A 89 -15.48 3.62 -12.52
C THR A 89 -16.55 4.57 -13.08
N LYS A 90 -17.60 4.87 -12.32
CA LYS A 90 -18.65 5.84 -12.66
C LYS A 90 -18.07 7.26 -12.79
N LEU A 91 -17.27 7.69 -11.80
CA LEU A 91 -16.57 8.97 -11.82
C LEU A 91 -15.63 9.06 -13.04
N LYS A 92 -14.82 8.02 -13.27
CA LYS A 92 -13.86 7.97 -14.37
C LYS A 92 -14.53 8.03 -15.75
N ARG A 93 -15.72 7.42 -15.90
CA ARG A 93 -16.52 7.52 -17.14
C ARG A 93 -17.19 8.88 -17.30
N ALA A 94 -17.67 9.50 -16.22
CA ALA A 94 -18.25 10.84 -16.29
C ALA A 94 -17.20 11.87 -16.72
N LEU A 95 -16.06 11.94 -16.03
CA LEU A 95 -14.95 12.83 -16.40
C LEU A 95 -14.35 12.47 -17.76
N GLY A 96 -14.13 11.17 -18.04
CA GLY A 96 -13.62 10.71 -19.34
C GLY A 96 -14.60 10.84 -20.52
N SER A 97 -15.83 11.29 -20.29
CA SER A 97 -16.77 11.66 -21.37
C SER A 97 -16.63 13.12 -21.81
N LEU A 98 -15.92 13.94 -21.03
CA LEU A 98 -15.66 15.35 -21.31
C LEU A 98 -14.37 15.47 -22.13
N GLN A 99 -14.44 16.08 -23.32
CA GLN A 99 -13.27 16.28 -24.19
C GLN A 99 -12.26 17.30 -23.63
N SER A 100 -12.69 18.11 -22.65
CA SER A 100 -11.88 19.09 -21.91
C SER A 100 -10.92 18.43 -20.90
N VAL A 101 -11.11 17.14 -20.56
CA VAL A 101 -10.39 16.44 -19.49
C VAL A 101 -9.31 15.51 -20.07
N GLN A 102 -8.06 15.68 -19.62
CA GLN A 102 -6.91 14.85 -19.98
C GLN A 102 -6.22 14.27 -18.74
N ASN A 103 -5.40 13.22 -18.92
CA ASN A 103 -4.58 12.60 -17.85
C ASN A 103 -5.32 12.19 -16.55
N LEU A 104 -6.60 11.84 -16.67
CA LEU A 104 -7.48 11.51 -15.54
C LEU A 104 -7.00 10.30 -14.69
N LYS A 105 -6.67 10.58 -13.43
CA LYS A 105 -6.43 9.63 -12.34
C LYS A 105 -7.55 9.71 -11.30
N THR A 106 -7.77 8.61 -10.61
CA THR A 106 -8.77 8.50 -9.53
C THR A 106 -8.17 7.67 -8.42
N SER A 107 -8.49 8.01 -7.17
CA SER A 107 -8.18 7.20 -6.00
C SER A 107 -9.45 6.87 -5.25
N LEU A 108 -9.84 5.61 -5.29
CA LEU A 108 -10.82 5.11 -4.33
C LEU A 108 -10.37 5.38 -2.89
N VAL A 109 -9.09 5.11 -2.56
CA VAL A 109 -8.56 5.14 -1.18
C VAL A 109 -8.62 6.52 -0.55
N LEU A 110 -8.15 7.56 -1.26
CA LEU A 110 -8.13 8.94 -0.77
C LEU A 110 -9.44 9.69 -1.04
N SER A 111 -10.38 9.09 -1.77
CA SER A 111 -11.59 9.76 -2.25
C SER A 111 -11.28 11.00 -3.10
N ARG A 112 -10.25 10.93 -3.96
CA ARG A 112 -9.75 12.04 -4.79
C ARG A 112 -9.78 11.70 -6.29
N ALA A 113 -9.82 12.71 -7.14
CA ALA A 113 -9.60 12.61 -8.59
C ALA A 113 -8.68 13.73 -9.07
N GLU A 114 -7.81 13.43 -10.03
CA GLU A 114 -6.84 14.37 -10.59
C GLU A 114 -6.91 14.34 -12.12
N PHE A 115 -6.87 15.50 -12.76
CA PHE A 115 -6.86 15.60 -14.22
C PHE A 115 -6.32 16.96 -14.68
N ASP A 116 -5.90 17.00 -15.94
CA ASP A 116 -5.59 18.26 -16.62
C ASP A 116 -6.87 18.74 -17.32
N LEU A 117 -7.35 19.93 -16.95
CA LEU A 117 -8.46 20.60 -17.62
C LEU A 117 -7.92 21.55 -18.68
N ASN A 118 -8.47 21.49 -19.89
CA ASN A 118 -8.27 22.55 -20.88
C ASN A 118 -9.29 23.67 -20.66
N CYS A 119 -8.86 24.74 -20.00
CA CYS A 119 -9.73 25.87 -19.64
C CYS A 119 -10.23 26.65 -20.86
N ASP A 120 -9.57 26.52 -22.02
CA ASP A 120 -10.03 27.07 -23.31
C ASP A 120 -11.33 26.40 -23.82
N VAL A 121 -11.68 25.20 -23.33
CA VAL A 121 -12.83 24.41 -23.80
C VAL A 121 -13.98 24.41 -22.79
N GLN A 122 -13.67 24.34 -21.49
CA GLN A 122 -14.69 24.24 -20.45
C GLN A 122 -14.16 24.71 -19.08
N SER A 123 -14.97 25.46 -18.33
CA SER A 123 -14.63 25.91 -16.99
C SER A 123 -14.80 24.81 -15.93
N LEU A 124 -14.06 24.92 -14.82
CA LEU A 124 -14.15 23.96 -13.71
C LEU A 124 -15.57 23.88 -13.13
N ASP A 125 -16.27 25.00 -12.98
CA ASP A 125 -17.64 25.02 -12.43
C ASP A 125 -18.64 24.24 -13.29
N GLU A 126 -18.48 24.28 -14.61
CA GLU A 126 -19.28 23.45 -15.52
C GLU A 126 -18.97 21.96 -15.38
N VAL A 127 -17.70 21.61 -15.20
CA VAL A 127 -17.28 20.23 -14.93
C VAL A 127 -17.85 19.73 -13.60
N LEU A 128 -17.79 20.54 -12.54
CA LEU A 128 -18.37 20.22 -11.22
C LEU A 128 -19.90 20.09 -11.30
N LYS A 129 -20.57 20.97 -12.05
CA LYS A 129 -22.03 20.93 -12.28
C LYS A 129 -22.47 19.73 -13.13
N HIS A 130 -21.66 19.32 -14.11
CA HIS A 130 -21.86 18.09 -14.87
C HIS A 130 -21.66 16.86 -13.99
N LEU A 131 -20.58 16.83 -13.19
CA LEU A 131 -20.29 15.78 -12.22
C LEU A 131 -21.44 15.58 -11.23
N GLY A 132 -21.94 16.64 -10.59
CA GLY A 132 -23.03 16.56 -9.63
C GLY A 132 -24.30 15.96 -10.24
N LYS A 133 -24.66 16.34 -11.48
CA LYS A 133 -25.82 15.80 -12.21
C LYS A 133 -25.67 14.32 -12.58
N THR A 134 -24.49 13.92 -13.05
CA THR A 134 -24.24 12.57 -13.61
C THR A 134 -23.88 11.55 -12.53
N THR A 135 -23.18 11.97 -11.48
CA THR A 135 -22.60 11.07 -10.48
C THR A 135 -23.25 11.11 -9.10
N GLU A 136 -23.90 12.22 -8.74
CA GLU A 136 -24.37 12.56 -7.37
C GLU A 136 -23.25 12.81 -6.34
N PHE A 137 -21.97 12.84 -6.75
CA PHE A 137 -20.88 13.15 -5.84
C PHE A 137 -20.79 14.66 -5.58
N LYS A 138 -20.53 15.04 -4.32
CA LYS A 138 -20.10 16.42 -3.99
C LYS A 138 -18.60 16.49 -4.24
N CYS A 139 -18.19 17.39 -5.14
CA CYS A 139 -16.80 17.56 -5.54
C CYS A 139 -16.31 18.95 -5.12
N GLU A 140 -15.13 19.01 -4.51
CA GLU A 140 -14.51 20.23 -3.97
C GLU A 140 -13.07 20.31 -4.48
N ARG A 141 -12.60 21.48 -4.90
CA ARG A 141 -11.24 21.66 -5.41
C ARG A 141 -10.23 21.58 -4.26
N ILE A 142 -9.21 20.75 -4.41
CA ILE A 142 -7.99 20.80 -3.59
C ILE A 142 -7.01 21.70 -4.33
N ILE A 143 -6.64 22.80 -3.69
CA ILE A 143 -5.57 23.71 -4.14
C ILE A 143 -4.31 23.32 -3.35
N ASP A 144 -3.15 23.23 -4.01
CA ASP A 144 -1.91 22.71 -3.42
C ASP A 144 -0.72 23.67 -3.65
N ARG A 145 -1.01 24.97 -3.75
CA ARG A 145 -0.03 26.04 -3.95
C ARG A 145 -0.18 27.08 -2.84
N GLY A 146 0.96 27.52 -2.29
CA GLY A 146 1.03 28.51 -1.21
C GLY A 146 0.98 27.91 0.20
N SER A 147 1.58 28.61 1.15
CA SER A 147 1.46 28.30 2.57
C SER A 147 0.07 28.69 3.08
N ARG A 148 -0.41 28.01 4.12
CA ARG A 148 -1.78 28.17 4.63
C ARG A 148 -1.81 28.46 6.12
N VAL A 149 -2.65 29.41 6.49
CA VAL A 149 -3.02 29.69 7.89
C VAL A 149 -4.55 29.81 7.94
N ASP A 150 -5.16 29.08 8.87
CA ASP A 150 -6.59 29.23 9.20
C ASP A 150 -6.72 30.26 10.31
N VAL A 151 -7.50 31.33 10.09
CA VAL A 151 -7.72 32.42 11.05
C VAL A 151 -9.16 32.44 11.55
N ILE A 152 -9.34 32.78 12.83
CA ILE A 152 -10.65 33.05 13.42
C ILE A 152 -10.99 34.53 13.22
N VAL A 153 -12.18 34.79 12.69
CA VAL A 153 -12.71 36.12 12.38
C VAL A 153 -14.16 36.25 12.84
N SER A 154 -14.61 37.46 13.16
CA SER A 154 -15.96 37.69 13.70
C SER A 154 -17.08 37.42 12.70
N ASP A 155 -16.84 37.77 11.42
CA ASP A 155 -17.69 37.48 10.27
C ASP A 155 -16.77 37.18 9.08
N ALA A 156 -16.77 35.93 8.62
CA ALA A 156 -15.93 35.49 7.51
C ALA A 156 -16.31 36.11 6.16
N ALA A 157 -17.59 36.44 5.94
CA ALA A 157 -18.09 36.96 4.67
C ALA A 157 -17.88 38.49 4.53
N GLU A 158 -17.78 39.22 5.64
CA GLU A 158 -17.30 40.60 5.65
C GLU A 158 -15.77 40.66 5.53
N PHE A 159 -15.04 39.80 6.26
CA PHE A 159 -13.57 39.77 6.25
C PHE A 159 -12.98 39.52 4.85
N MET A 160 -13.53 38.59 4.06
CA MET A 160 -13.03 38.32 2.69
C MET A 160 -13.18 39.51 1.70
N LYS A 161 -13.91 40.57 2.06
CA LYS A 161 -14.08 41.77 1.22
C LYS A 161 -13.05 42.87 1.50
N GLN A 162 -12.20 42.70 2.52
CA GLN A 162 -11.14 43.65 2.84
C GLN A 162 -10.01 43.57 1.80
N ASP A 163 -9.20 44.63 1.69
CA ASP A 163 -8.00 44.62 0.87
C ASP A 163 -6.97 43.62 1.40
N TRP A 164 -6.28 42.92 0.50
CA TRP A 164 -5.39 41.81 0.87
C TRP A 164 -3.96 42.31 1.12
N PRO A 165 -3.32 41.95 2.25
CA PRO A 165 -1.93 42.32 2.49
C PRO A 165 -0.99 41.65 1.48
N ARG A 166 0.09 42.36 1.15
CA ARG A 166 1.04 41.95 0.10
C ARG A 166 1.67 40.59 0.43
N GLY A 167 1.43 39.61 -0.44
CA GLY A 167 1.89 38.23 -0.27
C GLY A 167 0.74 37.24 -0.05
N VAL A 168 -0.47 37.69 0.30
CA VAL A 168 -1.68 36.87 0.20
C VAL A 168 -2.05 36.68 -1.26
N THR A 169 -2.42 35.44 -1.60
CA THR A 169 -2.75 34.99 -2.96
C THR A 169 -4.22 34.60 -3.12
N GLU A 170 -4.84 34.09 -2.06
CA GLU A 170 -6.25 33.66 -2.05
C GLU A 170 -6.79 33.64 -0.61
N MET A 171 -8.09 33.88 -0.44
CA MET A 171 -8.81 33.62 0.80
C MET A 171 -10.04 32.75 0.51
N ASN A 172 -10.22 31.71 1.31
CA ASN A 172 -11.33 30.77 1.18
C ASN A 172 -12.13 30.69 2.48
N LEU A 173 -13.45 30.90 2.40
CA LEU A 173 -14.35 30.78 3.55
C LEU A 173 -14.52 29.31 3.93
N ILE A 174 -14.28 28.97 5.20
CA ILE A 174 -14.40 27.59 5.70
C ILE A 174 -15.73 27.40 6.43
N ASP A 175 -16.04 28.33 7.32
CA ASP A 175 -17.29 28.46 8.06
C ASP A 175 -17.51 29.94 8.41
N ASP A 176 -18.64 30.28 9.05
CA ASP A 176 -19.06 31.65 9.32
C ASP A 176 -18.06 32.46 10.18
N GLN A 177 -17.13 31.79 10.88
CA GLN A 177 -16.15 32.38 11.80
C GLN A 177 -14.68 32.04 11.45
N SER A 178 -14.42 31.34 10.35
CA SER A 178 -13.07 30.87 9.99
C SER A 178 -12.77 31.03 8.51
N VAL A 179 -11.63 31.64 8.20
CA VAL A 179 -11.13 31.84 6.84
C VAL A 179 -9.78 31.15 6.67
N ASN A 180 -9.60 30.43 5.57
CA ASN A 180 -8.31 29.90 5.14
C ASN A 180 -7.60 30.97 4.29
N VAL A 181 -6.45 31.45 4.73
CA VAL A 181 -5.63 32.41 3.99
C VAL A 181 -4.46 31.68 3.35
N VAL A 182 -4.30 31.83 2.03
CA VAL A 182 -3.23 31.25 1.24
C VAL A 182 -2.23 32.35 0.86
N TYR A 183 -0.96 32.18 1.23
CA TYR A 183 0.07 33.22 1.09
C TYR A 183 1.43 32.65 0.65
N ASP A 184 2.29 33.52 0.11
CA ASP A 184 3.68 33.20 -0.18
C ASP A 184 4.57 33.52 1.02
N ALA A 185 5.04 32.48 1.70
CA ALA A 185 5.91 32.56 2.88
C ALA A 185 7.31 33.15 2.61
N LYS A 186 7.67 33.45 1.35
CA LYS A 186 8.87 34.22 0.99
C LYS A 186 8.64 35.73 0.98
N ILE A 187 7.38 36.18 0.93
CA ILE A 187 6.99 37.59 0.88
C ILE A 187 6.53 38.06 2.26
N ILE A 188 5.69 37.25 2.93
CA ILE A 188 5.18 37.50 4.27
C ILE A 188 5.06 36.17 5.02
N GLY A 189 5.59 36.06 6.23
CA GLY A 189 5.48 34.82 7.00
C GLY A 189 4.23 34.76 7.89
N ALA A 190 3.95 33.57 8.41
CA ALA A 190 2.71 33.25 9.13
C ALA A 190 2.40 34.21 10.30
N ARG A 191 3.39 34.48 11.15
CA ARG A 191 3.24 35.32 12.36
C ARG A 191 3.03 36.78 11.97
N ASP A 192 3.81 37.28 11.02
CA ASP A 192 3.74 38.66 10.53
C ASP A 192 2.38 38.93 9.86
N LEU A 193 1.86 37.95 9.10
CA LEU A 193 0.52 37.99 8.53
C LEU A 193 -0.57 38.10 9.62
N LEU A 194 -0.47 37.34 10.72
CA LEU A 194 -1.43 37.37 11.83
C LEU A 194 -1.33 38.63 12.70
N GLU A 195 -0.11 39.10 12.99
CA GLU A 195 0.15 40.21 13.91
C GLU A 195 0.10 41.59 13.22
N HIS A 196 0.48 41.67 11.94
CA HIS A 196 0.67 42.93 11.20
C HIS A 196 -0.02 42.97 9.82
N GLY A 197 -0.66 41.88 9.37
CA GLY A 197 -1.30 41.81 8.05
C GLY A 197 -2.64 42.55 7.94
N TRP A 198 -3.29 42.86 9.06
CA TRP A 198 -4.57 43.59 9.13
C TRP A 198 -4.57 44.57 10.29
N ASP A 199 -5.53 45.52 10.30
CA ASP A 199 -5.72 46.55 11.34
C ASP A 199 -5.88 45.99 12.78
N ARG A 200 -6.12 44.69 12.93
CA ARG A 200 -6.23 44.00 14.21
C ARG A 200 -5.48 42.67 14.14
N PRO A 201 -4.75 42.28 15.20
CA PRO A 201 -4.13 40.97 15.26
C PRO A 201 -5.19 39.88 15.26
N LEU A 202 -5.01 38.89 14.40
CA LEU A 202 -5.92 37.75 14.25
C LEU A 202 -5.49 36.58 15.12
N SER A 203 -6.46 35.75 15.50
CA SER A 203 -6.20 34.52 16.25
C SER A 203 -6.12 33.31 15.32
N LEU A 204 -5.15 32.43 15.56
CA LEU A 204 -4.97 31.19 14.83
C LEU A 204 -6.11 30.21 15.16
N ALA A 205 -6.76 29.64 14.15
CA ALA A 205 -7.79 28.63 14.35
C ALA A 205 -7.20 27.33 14.93
N PRO A 206 -7.97 26.55 15.72
CA PRO A 206 -7.49 25.28 16.25
C PRO A 206 -7.07 24.32 15.11
N PRO A 207 -6.03 23.50 15.31
CA PRO A 207 -5.51 22.64 14.25
C PRO A 207 -6.56 21.61 13.82
N ARG A 208 -6.89 21.64 12.52
CA ARG A 208 -7.81 20.68 11.89
C ARG A 208 -7.03 19.46 11.39
N SER A 209 -7.56 18.27 11.68
CA SER A 209 -7.09 17.04 11.05
C SER A 209 -7.43 17.02 9.55
N ASP A 210 -6.69 16.20 8.78
CA ASP A 210 -6.80 16.19 7.31
C ASP A 210 -8.27 16.07 6.85
N PRO A 211 -8.77 16.97 5.99
CA PRO A 211 -10.18 16.99 5.60
C PRO A 211 -10.63 15.67 4.94
N THR A 212 -9.71 14.92 4.32
CA THR A 212 -10.02 13.58 3.79
C THR A 212 -10.25 12.54 4.88
N LEU A 213 -9.49 12.58 5.98
CA LEU A 213 -9.69 11.71 7.14
C LEU A 213 -11.00 12.04 7.86
N LEU A 214 -11.31 13.33 8.05
CA LEU A 214 -12.57 13.79 8.65
C LEU A 214 -13.81 13.41 7.83
N ALA A 215 -13.75 13.57 6.50
CA ALA A 215 -14.81 13.14 5.60
C ALA A 215 -14.99 11.61 5.65
N GLY A 216 -13.90 10.85 5.74
CA GLY A 216 -13.89 9.41 5.94
C GLY A 216 -14.56 8.97 7.24
N ASP A 217 -14.17 9.55 8.38
CA ASP A 217 -14.76 9.24 9.69
C ASP A 217 -16.25 9.61 9.75
N LYS A 218 -16.64 10.80 9.26
CA LYS A 218 -18.06 11.19 9.16
C LYS A 218 -18.87 10.20 8.32
N HIS A 219 -18.31 9.71 7.21
CA HIS A 219 -18.95 8.67 6.39
C HIS A 219 -19.07 7.33 7.13
N VAL A 220 -18.01 6.89 7.81
CA VAL A 220 -17.99 5.66 8.62
C VAL A 220 -19.02 5.73 9.75
N ARG A 221 -19.09 6.84 10.49
CA ARG A 221 -20.10 7.06 11.55
C ARG A 221 -21.52 7.00 10.99
N HIS A 222 -21.80 7.66 9.85
CA HIS A 222 -23.11 7.60 9.21
C HIS A 222 -23.49 6.16 8.78
N MET A 223 -22.54 5.41 8.19
CA MET A 223 -22.72 3.99 7.87
C MET A 223 -22.99 3.15 9.13
N GLY A 224 -22.30 3.47 10.24
CA GLY A 224 -22.51 2.85 11.55
C GLY A 224 -23.91 3.10 12.11
N TYR A 225 -24.39 4.34 12.11
CA TYR A 225 -25.75 4.67 12.55
C TYR A 225 -26.83 3.96 11.71
N MET A 226 -26.68 3.94 10.38
CA MET A 226 -27.60 3.19 9.50
C MET A 226 -27.55 1.68 9.73
N THR A 227 -26.37 1.13 10.06
CA THR A 227 -26.20 -0.29 10.42
C THR A 227 -26.88 -0.60 11.75
N ILE A 228 -26.71 0.24 12.77
CA ILE A 228 -27.37 0.10 14.08
C ILE A 228 -28.89 0.18 13.91
N LEU A 229 -29.40 1.14 13.14
CA LEU A 229 -30.83 1.24 12.82
C LEU A 229 -31.35 -0.03 12.12
N SER A 230 -30.57 -0.58 11.19
CA SER A 230 -30.90 -1.85 10.53
C SER A 230 -30.99 -3.01 11.51
N ILE A 231 -30.04 -3.13 12.44
CA ILE A 231 -30.08 -4.16 13.49
C ILE A 231 -31.32 -3.98 14.39
N ILE A 232 -31.61 -2.75 14.84
CA ILE A 232 -32.76 -2.43 15.70
C ILE A 232 -34.10 -2.79 15.03
N LEU A 233 -34.24 -2.58 13.72
CA LEU A 233 -35.46 -2.91 12.98
C LEU A 233 -35.57 -4.40 12.61
N THR A 234 -34.44 -5.06 12.36
CA THR A 234 -34.39 -6.48 11.94
C THR A 234 -34.51 -7.45 13.12
N VAL A 235 -33.96 -7.12 14.30
CA VAL A 235 -34.03 -8.00 15.49
C VAL A 235 -35.48 -8.34 15.89
N PRO A 236 -36.44 -7.40 15.94
CA PRO A 236 -37.85 -7.73 16.19
C PRO A 236 -38.44 -8.67 15.11
N VAL A 237 -38.10 -8.49 13.83
CA VAL A 237 -38.57 -9.39 12.76
C VAL A 237 -38.03 -10.82 12.94
N LEU A 238 -36.75 -10.95 13.33
CA LEU A 238 -36.16 -12.25 13.68
C LEU A 238 -36.81 -12.88 14.90
N VAL A 239 -37.13 -12.10 15.94
CA VAL A 239 -37.84 -12.58 17.13
C VAL A 239 -39.25 -13.05 16.77
N LEU A 240 -40.00 -12.28 15.97
CA LEU A 240 -41.35 -12.67 15.52
C LEU A 240 -41.33 -13.93 14.65
N ALA A 241 -40.29 -14.13 13.84
CA ALA A 241 -40.17 -15.30 12.97
C ALA A 241 -39.62 -16.57 13.67
N TRP A 242 -38.74 -16.43 14.67
CA TRP A 242 -38.00 -17.56 15.25
C TRP A 242 -38.32 -17.87 16.72
N ALA A 243 -38.87 -16.94 17.49
CA ALA A 243 -39.25 -17.21 18.88
C ALA A 243 -40.56 -18.03 18.95
N PRO A 244 -40.71 -18.96 19.92
CA PRO A 244 -41.92 -19.75 20.09
C PRO A 244 -43.04 -18.93 20.74
N LEU A 245 -43.59 -17.98 19.99
CA LEU A 245 -44.64 -17.04 20.42
C LEU A 245 -46.06 -17.62 20.26
N PRO A 246 -47.07 -17.09 20.98
CA PRO A 246 -48.46 -17.48 20.82
C PRO A 246 -48.97 -17.19 19.40
N LYS A 247 -49.57 -18.18 18.73
CA LYS A 247 -49.91 -18.10 17.29
C LYS A 247 -50.87 -16.96 16.93
N HIS A 248 -50.31 -15.82 16.50
CA HIS A 248 -51.03 -14.69 15.91
C HIS A 248 -50.44 -14.37 14.53
N GLU A 249 -50.50 -15.33 13.62
CA GLU A 249 -49.80 -15.32 12.31
C GLU A 249 -50.06 -14.02 11.52
N ILE A 250 -51.30 -13.52 11.49
CA ILE A 250 -51.66 -12.26 10.81
C ILE A 250 -51.04 -11.04 11.51
N ALA A 251 -51.02 -11.00 12.84
CA ALA A 251 -50.47 -9.87 13.60
C ALA A 251 -48.93 -9.81 13.50
N TYR A 252 -48.27 -10.98 13.55
CA TYR A 252 -46.82 -11.06 13.43
C TYR A 252 -46.35 -10.84 11.99
N GLY A 253 -47.08 -11.35 10.99
CA GLY A 253 -46.80 -11.08 9.57
C GLY A 253 -47.01 -9.62 9.19
N SER A 254 -48.05 -8.95 9.70
CA SER A 254 -48.29 -7.51 9.44
C SER A 254 -47.27 -6.61 10.14
N ALA A 255 -46.87 -6.91 11.38
CA ALA A 255 -45.76 -6.22 12.05
C ALA A 255 -44.42 -6.43 11.31
N SER A 256 -44.15 -7.67 10.87
CA SER A 256 -42.95 -8.01 10.08
C SER A 256 -42.93 -7.30 8.73
N LEU A 257 -44.07 -7.21 8.05
CA LEU A 257 -44.23 -6.43 6.81
C LEU A 257 -43.91 -4.95 7.03
N ALA A 258 -44.46 -4.32 8.08
CA ALA A 258 -44.20 -2.91 8.36
C ALA A 258 -42.71 -2.63 8.62
N LEU A 259 -42.07 -3.42 9.49
CA LEU A 259 -40.64 -3.29 9.79
C LEU A 259 -39.77 -3.60 8.56
N ALA A 260 -40.10 -4.64 7.80
CA ALA A 260 -39.38 -4.97 6.57
C ALA A 260 -39.52 -3.90 5.49
N THR A 261 -40.69 -3.25 5.40
CA THR A 261 -40.90 -2.10 4.50
C THR A 261 -39.96 -0.95 4.86
N ILE A 262 -39.83 -0.62 6.16
CA ILE A 262 -38.92 0.44 6.63
C ILE A 262 -37.47 0.08 6.32
N VAL A 263 -37.04 -1.16 6.56
CA VAL A 263 -35.68 -1.62 6.20
C VAL A 263 -35.44 -1.53 4.69
N GLN A 264 -36.41 -1.96 3.87
CA GLN A 264 -36.28 -1.99 2.41
C GLN A 264 -36.27 -0.58 1.79
N ILE A 265 -37.04 0.37 2.34
CA ILE A 265 -37.15 1.74 1.80
C ILE A 265 -36.14 2.71 2.42
N VAL A 266 -35.88 2.67 3.72
CA VAL A 266 -34.99 3.63 4.39
C VAL A 266 -33.53 3.21 4.28
N ILE A 267 -33.22 1.92 4.48
CA ILE A 267 -31.84 1.42 4.54
C ILE A 267 -31.38 0.88 3.19
N ALA A 268 -32.21 0.08 2.50
CA ALA A 268 -31.88 -0.41 1.16
C ALA A 268 -32.27 0.55 0.03
N GLY A 269 -33.21 1.47 0.26
CA GLY A 269 -33.67 2.49 -0.70
C GLY A 269 -32.54 3.24 -1.41
N PRO A 270 -31.50 3.73 -0.71
CA PRO A 270 -30.35 4.40 -1.32
C PRO A 270 -29.54 3.57 -2.34
N PHE A 271 -29.71 2.24 -2.40
CA PHE A 271 -29.06 1.38 -3.40
C PHE A 271 -29.83 1.32 -4.72
N TYR A 272 -31.16 1.42 -4.70
CA TYR A 272 -32.01 1.39 -5.90
C TYR A 272 -31.64 2.45 -6.96
N PRO A 273 -31.60 3.77 -6.65
CA PRO A 273 -31.28 4.77 -7.66
C PRO A 273 -29.83 4.64 -8.15
N LYS A 274 -28.91 4.16 -7.30
CA LYS A 274 -27.51 3.93 -7.68
C LYS A 274 -27.40 2.80 -8.70
N ALA A 275 -27.93 1.62 -8.39
CA ALA A 275 -27.93 0.47 -9.28
C ALA A 275 -28.67 0.74 -10.60
N LEU A 276 -29.84 1.39 -10.53
CA LEU A 276 -30.64 1.68 -11.73
C LEU A 276 -29.98 2.75 -12.62
N LYS A 277 -29.38 3.81 -12.03
CA LYS A 277 -28.64 4.81 -12.80
C LYS A 277 -27.36 4.22 -13.43
N ALA A 278 -26.62 3.38 -12.70
CA ALA A 278 -25.43 2.70 -13.23
C ALA A 278 -25.78 1.78 -14.42
N LEU A 279 -26.89 1.06 -14.34
CA LEU A 279 -27.38 0.21 -15.42
C LEU A 279 -27.82 1.03 -16.65
N MET A 280 -28.66 2.06 -16.46
CA MET A 280 -29.25 2.82 -17.57
C MET A 280 -28.27 3.80 -18.23
N PHE A 281 -27.57 4.63 -17.44
CA PHE A 281 -26.69 5.68 -17.96
C PHE A 281 -25.28 5.17 -18.24
N SER A 282 -24.69 4.42 -17.31
CA SER A 282 -23.30 3.97 -17.43
C SER A 282 -23.14 2.65 -18.18
N ARG A 283 -24.24 1.89 -18.40
CA ARG A 283 -24.25 0.52 -18.95
C ARG A 283 -23.28 -0.40 -18.19
N VAL A 284 -23.24 -0.26 -16.86
CA VAL A 284 -22.46 -1.14 -15.97
C VAL A 284 -23.42 -1.93 -15.09
N ILE A 285 -23.15 -3.23 -14.97
CA ILE A 285 -23.77 -4.09 -13.99
C ILE A 285 -22.90 -4.05 -12.73
N GLU A 286 -23.28 -3.19 -11.78
CA GLU A 286 -22.56 -3.01 -10.51
C GLU A 286 -23.01 -4.01 -9.43
N MET A 287 -22.19 -4.19 -8.38
CA MET A 287 -22.52 -5.06 -7.25
C MET A 287 -23.82 -4.67 -6.52
N ASP A 288 -24.13 -3.37 -6.45
CA ASP A 288 -25.38 -2.88 -5.88
C ASP A 288 -26.62 -3.42 -6.63
N LEU A 289 -26.50 -3.85 -7.91
CA LEU A 289 -27.59 -4.49 -8.64
C LEU A 289 -27.91 -5.89 -8.09
N LEU A 290 -26.92 -6.69 -7.67
CA LEU A 290 -27.17 -7.99 -7.02
C LEU A 290 -27.91 -7.80 -5.70
N ILE A 291 -27.54 -6.77 -4.93
CA ILE A 291 -28.16 -6.41 -3.65
C ILE A 291 -29.62 -6.01 -3.89
N VAL A 292 -29.87 -5.12 -4.85
CA VAL A 292 -31.23 -4.67 -5.20
C VAL A 292 -32.09 -5.82 -5.71
N LEU A 293 -31.56 -6.68 -6.61
CA LEU A 293 -32.31 -7.82 -7.14
C LEU A 293 -32.63 -8.87 -6.06
N SER A 294 -31.66 -9.26 -5.24
CA SER A 294 -31.85 -10.29 -4.19
C SER A 294 -32.79 -9.82 -3.07
N THR A 295 -32.61 -8.60 -2.56
CA THR A 295 -33.51 -8.02 -1.55
C THR A 295 -34.92 -7.82 -2.08
N SER A 296 -35.08 -7.27 -3.30
CA SER A 296 -36.40 -7.07 -3.90
C SER A 296 -37.11 -8.40 -4.16
N ALA A 297 -36.40 -9.42 -4.64
CA ALA A 297 -36.98 -10.75 -4.86
C ALA A 297 -37.49 -11.39 -3.56
N ALA A 298 -36.68 -11.34 -2.48
CA ALA A 298 -37.06 -11.85 -1.17
C ALA A 298 -38.24 -11.06 -0.56
N TYR A 299 -38.22 -9.73 -0.66
CA TYR A 299 -39.27 -8.86 -0.16
C TYR A 299 -40.60 -9.07 -0.91
N ILE A 300 -40.59 -8.99 -2.26
CA ILE A 300 -41.79 -9.17 -3.10
C ILE A 300 -42.39 -10.56 -2.89
N PHE A 301 -41.57 -11.62 -2.83
CA PHE A 301 -42.05 -12.96 -2.53
C PHE A 301 -42.75 -13.02 -1.16
N SER A 302 -42.19 -12.37 -0.15
CA SER A 302 -42.77 -12.35 1.21
C SER A 302 -44.10 -11.60 1.26
N VAL A 303 -44.21 -10.46 0.57
CA VAL A 303 -45.47 -9.71 0.42
C VAL A 303 -46.55 -10.57 -0.26
N VAL A 304 -46.20 -11.26 -1.34
CA VAL A 304 -47.14 -12.16 -2.05
C VAL A 304 -47.55 -13.34 -1.16
N SER A 305 -46.59 -13.98 -0.48
CA SER A 305 -46.86 -15.11 0.42
C SER A 305 -47.79 -14.72 1.58
N PHE A 306 -47.54 -13.57 2.20
CA PHE A 306 -48.41 -13.02 3.24
C PHE A 306 -49.81 -12.68 2.72
N GLY A 307 -49.93 -12.14 1.51
CA GLY A 307 -51.23 -11.91 0.86
C GLY A 307 -52.03 -13.21 0.68
N TYR A 308 -51.37 -14.31 0.29
CA TYR A 308 -51.99 -15.63 0.19
C TYR A 308 -52.39 -16.21 1.57
N LEU A 309 -51.63 -15.93 2.62
CA LEU A 309 -51.97 -16.29 4.01
C LEU A 309 -53.23 -15.54 4.48
N VAL A 310 -53.34 -14.23 4.23
CA VAL A 310 -54.52 -13.41 4.58
C VAL A 310 -55.78 -13.87 3.83
N VAL A 311 -55.64 -14.39 2.60
CA VAL A 311 -56.73 -14.98 1.81
C VAL A 311 -57.06 -16.43 2.22
N GLY A 312 -56.38 -16.98 3.24
CA GLY A 312 -56.64 -18.33 3.76
C GLY A 312 -56.10 -19.47 2.89
N LYS A 313 -55.15 -19.18 1.99
CA LYS A 313 -54.49 -20.15 1.09
C LYS A 313 -52.96 -20.07 1.22
N PRO A 314 -52.39 -20.32 2.42
CA PRO A 314 -50.97 -20.13 2.68
C PRO A 314 -50.07 -20.98 1.77
N LEU A 315 -48.95 -20.40 1.33
CA LEU A 315 -47.94 -21.11 0.55
C LEU A 315 -47.14 -22.07 1.43
N ALA A 316 -46.73 -23.22 0.87
CA ALA A 316 -46.06 -24.30 1.60
C ALA A 316 -44.70 -23.91 2.24
N THR A 317 -44.15 -22.76 1.88
CA THR A 317 -42.85 -22.25 2.36
C THR A 317 -42.95 -21.14 3.41
N GLY A 318 -44.14 -20.56 3.63
CA GLY A 318 -44.32 -19.35 4.44
C GLY A 318 -43.80 -18.07 3.77
N GLU A 319 -43.91 -16.94 4.48
CA GLU A 319 -43.25 -15.67 4.20
C GLU A 319 -41.78 -15.65 4.68
N PHE A 320 -40.95 -14.78 4.10
CA PHE A 320 -39.51 -14.70 4.35
C PHE A 320 -39.05 -13.26 4.70
N PHE A 321 -39.87 -12.50 5.43
CA PHE A 321 -39.55 -11.11 5.80
C PHE A 321 -38.26 -11.02 6.65
N GLU A 322 -37.99 -12.05 7.46
CA GLU A 322 -36.75 -12.18 8.23
C GLU A 322 -35.54 -12.41 7.33
N THR A 323 -35.68 -13.18 6.25
CA THR A 323 -34.58 -13.38 5.28
C THR A 323 -34.26 -12.08 4.53
N SER A 324 -35.27 -11.31 4.14
CA SER A 324 -35.05 -10.02 3.45
C SER A 324 -34.39 -8.97 4.35
N THR A 325 -34.86 -8.83 5.59
CA THR A 325 -34.34 -7.84 6.54
C THR A 325 -32.94 -8.21 7.06
N LEU A 326 -32.74 -9.49 7.41
CA LEU A 326 -31.42 -10.03 7.79
C LEU A 326 -30.38 -9.81 6.70
N LEU A 327 -30.75 -9.98 5.43
CA LEU A 327 -29.84 -9.75 4.32
C LEU A 327 -29.37 -8.29 4.24
N VAL A 328 -30.30 -7.34 4.23
CA VAL A 328 -29.97 -5.90 4.22
C VAL A 328 -29.05 -5.57 5.41
N THR A 329 -29.37 -6.08 6.60
CA THR A 329 -28.57 -5.85 7.80
C THR A 329 -27.16 -6.44 7.70
N LEU A 330 -26.99 -7.69 7.25
CA LEU A 330 -25.66 -8.32 7.12
C LEU A 330 -24.81 -7.64 6.03
N ILE A 331 -25.43 -7.20 4.94
CA ILE A 331 -24.77 -6.39 3.92
C ILE A 331 -24.27 -5.07 4.52
N MET A 332 -25.13 -4.36 5.26
CA MET A 332 -24.77 -3.11 5.96
C MET A 332 -23.65 -3.31 6.98
N VAL A 333 -23.75 -4.34 7.84
CA VAL A 333 -22.71 -4.68 8.83
C VAL A 333 -21.36 -4.87 8.15
N GLY A 334 -21.27 -5.68 7.10
CA GLY A 334 -19.98 -5.88 6.43
C GLY A 334 -19.51 -4.67 5.61
N ARG A 335 -20.41 -3.82 5.06
CA ARG A 335 -20.03 -2.52 4.47
C ARG A 335 -19.43 -1.59 5.54
N TYR A 336 -20.01 -1.55 6.74
CA TYR A 336 -19.51 -0.77 7.88
C TYR A 336 -18.15 -1.29 8.37
N VAL A 337 -18.00 -2.61 8.59
CA VAL A 337 -16.72 -3.24 8.96
C VAL A 337 -15.64 -2.98 7.91
N THR A 338 -15.99 -3.06 6.63
CA THR A 338 -15.08 -2.73 5.51
C THR A 338 -14.68 -1.26 5.52
N ALA A 339 -15.62 -0.33 5.73
CA ALA A 339 -15.32 1.10 5.79
C ALA A 339 -14.45 1.45 7.01
N LEU A 340 -14.74 0.86 8.18
CA LEU A 340 -13.90 0.94 9.39
C LEU A 340 -12.48 0.43 9.15
N ALA A 341 -12.33 -0.77 8.58
CA ALA A 341 -11.02 -1.37 8.31
C ALA A 341 -10.19 -0.52 7.33
N ARG A 342 -10.85 0.03 6.29
CA ARG A 342 -10.22 0.97 5.35
C ARG A 342 -9.81 2.28 6.04
N GLN A 343 -10.69 2.90 6.84
CA GLN A 343 -10.38 4.15 7.54
C GLN A 343 -9.19 3.96 8.48
N LYS A 344 -9.20 2.90 9.31
CA LYS A 344 -8.11 2.59 10.23
C LYS A 344 -6.78 2.33 9.52
N ALA A 345 -6.78 1.66 8.37
CA ALA A 345 -5.57 1.44 7.58
C ALA A 345 -5.01 2.73 6.95
N VAL A 346 -5.86 3.68 6.57
CA VAL A 346 -5.41 4.99 6.07
C VAL A 346 -4.90 5.87 7.22
N GLU A 347 -5.56 5.81 8.36
CA GLU A 347 -5.19 6.53 9.59
C GLU A 347 -3.83 6.05 10.15
N SER A 348 -3.62 4.72 10.27
CA SER A 348 -2.39 4.13 10.79
C SER A 348 -1.15 4.39 9.93
N ILE A 349 -1.32 4.88 8.70
CA ILE A 349 -0.25 5.16 7.72
C ILE A 349 -0.15 6.68 7.47
N SER A 350 -0.83 7.50 8.29
CA SER A 350 -0.75 8.96 8.21
C SER A 350 0.54 9.49 8.83
N LEU A 351 1.62 9.54 8.04
CA LEU A 351 2.93 10.09 8.45
C LEU A 351 2.84 11.53 8.99
N ARG A 352 1.82 12.30 8.58
CA ARG A 352 1.54 13.66 9.10
C ARG A 352 1.30 13.67 10.62
N SER A 353 0.87 12.56 11.21
CA SER A 353 0.71 12.42 12.68
C SER A 353 2.04 12.42 13.47
N LEU A 354 3.19 12.34 12.78
CA LEU A 354 4.51 12.35 13.42
C LEU A 354 4.99 13.77 13.79
N GLN A 355 4.45 14.82 13.15
CA GLN A 355 4.78 16.22 13.42
C GLN A 355 4.26 16.67 14.81
N THR A 356 5.02 17.51 15.50
CA THR A 356 4.55 18.16 16.74
C THR A 356 3.67 19.37 16.45
N PRO A 357 2.68 19.69 17.31
CA PRO A 357 1.86 20.88 17.16
C PRO A 357 2.56 22.16 17.64
N THR A 358 3.52 22.06 18.55
CA THR A 358 4.26 23.20 19.12
C THR A 358 5.78 23.08 18.91
N ALA A 359 6.45 24.23 18.98
CA ALA A 359 7.90 24.38 18.92
C ALA A 359 8.35 25.53 19.83
N THR A 360 9.54 25.41 20.41
CA THR A 360 10.16 26.45 21.25
C THR A 360 11.07 27.33 20.41
N LEU A 361 10.63 28.56 20.13
CA LEU A 361 11.43 29.59 19.47
C LEU A 361 12.41 30.21 20.48
N VAL A 362 13.62 30.56 20.00
CA VAL A 362 14.64 31.26 20.79
C VAL A 362 15.20 32.44 20.00
N ASP A 363 15.38 33.58 20.68
CA ASP A 363 16.03 34.77 20.12
C ASP A 363 17.51 34.52 19.77
N GLU A 364 18.10 35.36 18.91
CA GLU A 364 19.53 35.25 18.51
C GLU A 364 20.52 35.29 19.69
N SER A 365 20.10 35.84 20.84
CA SER A 365 20.88 35.91 22.08
C SER A 365 20.80 34.66 22.96
N GLY A 366 19.91 33.70 22.64
CA GLY A 366 19.69 32.49 23.44
C GLY A 366 18.91 32.69 24.75
N ALA A 367 18.47 33.91 25.07
CA ALA A 367 18.00 34.28 26.40
C ALA A 367 16.47 34.22 26.61
N ASN A 368 15.68 34.43 25.55
CA ASN A 368 14.22 34.34 25.59
C ASN A 368 13.75 33.08 24.89
N GLU A 369 12.86 32.33 25.55
CA GLU A 369 12.24 31.12 24.99
C GLU A 369 10.72 31.33 24.91
N LYS A 370 10.13 31.12 23.73
CA LYS A 370 8.68 31.27 23.50
C LYS A 370 8.15 30.02 22.81
N GLU A 371 7.27 29.28 23.48
CA GLU A 371 6.52 28.20 22.84
C GLU A 371 5.46 28.79 21.89
N ILE A 372 5.44 28.29 20.65
CA ILE A 372 4.54 28.72 19.58
C ILE A 372 3.96 27.51 18.84
N ASP A 373 2.80 27.68 18.22
CA ASP A 373 2.23 26.70 17.28
C ASP A 373 3.15 26.60 16.04
N VAL A 374 3.43 25.38 15.59
CA VAL A 374 4.31 25.08 14.46
C VAL A 374 3.84 25.76 13.16
N ARG A 375 2.54 26.05 13.01
CA ARG A 375 1.98 26.81 11.87
C ARG A 375 2.41 28.29 11.85
N LEU A 376 3.00 28.81 12.92
CA LEU A 376 3.49 30.18 13.07
C LEU A 376 5.02 30.31 12.82
N LEU A 377 5.66 29.24 12.38
CA LEU A 377 7.07 29.24 12.01
C LEU A 377 7.31 30.01 10.71
N GLN A 378 8.46 30.68 10.64
CA GLN A 378 8.92 31.48 9.51
C GLN A 378 10.35 31.11 9.09
N HIS A 379 10.73 31.49 7.88
CA HIS A 379 12.11 31.38 7.44
C HIS A 379 13.03 32.26 8.29
N GLY A 380 14.09 31.67 8.85
CA GLY A 380 15.05 32.36 9.71
C GLY A 380 14.88 32.06 11.20
N ASP A 381 13.72 31.55 11.63
CA ASP A 381 13.47 31.15 13.03
C ASP A 381 14.53 30.16 13.55
N VAL A 382 14.88 30.31 14.83
CA VAL A 382 15.80 29.44 15.57
C VAL A 382 15.03 28.71 16.66
N LEU A 383 15.14 27.38 16.67
CA LEU A 383 14.36 26.50 17.53
C LEU A 383 15.28 25.81 18.54
N LYS A 384 14.83 25.71 19.79
CA LYS A 384 15.46 24.88 20.83
C LYS A 384 14.71 23.57 20.95
N ILE A 385 15.44 22.48 20.75
CA ILE A 385 14.93 21.11 20.82
C ILE A 385 15.47 20.49 22.10
N LEU A 386 14.56 20.13 23.00
CA LEU A 386 14.87 19.56 24.31
C LEU A 386 15.26 18.08 24.19
N PRO A 387 15.94 17.52 25.19
CA PRO A 387 16.15 16.08 25.27
C PRO A 387 14.83 15.30 25.21
N ASP A 388 14.86 14.11 24.60
CA ASP A 388 13.71 13.21 24.40
C ASP A 388 12.50 13.83 23.64
N SER A 389 12.67 15.02 23.04
CA SER A 389 11.60 15.74 22.32
C SER A 389 11.67 15.51 20.81
N LYS A 390 10.52 15.46 20.15
CA LYS A 390 10.43 15.38 18.69
C LYS A 390 10.85 16.67 18.01
N ILE A 391 11.47 16.54 16.84
CA ILE A 391 11.93 17.65 16.01
C ILE A 391 10.72 18.19 15.19
N PRO A 392 10.34 19.48 15.31
CA PRO A 392 9.10 19.98 14.71
C PRO A 392 9.14 20.13 13.18
N THR A 393 10.29 20.54 12.64
CA THR A 393 10.50 20.75 11.20
C THR A 393 11.98 20.61 10.84
N ASP A 394 12.31 20.53 9.55
CA ASP A 394 13.69 20.34 9.08
C ASP A 394 14.55 21.59 9.34
N GLY A 395 15.81 21.37 9.72
CA GLY A 395 16.73 22.44 10.07
C GLY A 395 18.20 22.04 10.10
N THR A 396 19.06 23.02 10.40
CA THR A 396 20.49 22.82 10.58
C THR A 396 20.85 23.15 12.03
N VAL A 397 21.57 22.25 12.71
CA VAL A 397 22.09 22.49 14.07
C VAL A 397 23.09 23.64 14.02
N ILE A 398 22.87 24.67 14.82
CA ILE A 398 23.81 25.80 15.00
C ILE A 398 24.53 25.75 16.35
N GLY A 399 23.99 25.02 17.33
CA GLY A 399 24.60 24.86 18.65
C GLY A 399 24.07 23.61 19.37
N GLY A 400 24.86 23.12 20.32
CA GLY A 400 24.61 21.85 21.00
C GLY A 400 25.06 20.61 20.21
N SER A 401 24.94 19.46 20.85
CA SER A 401 25.25 18.14 20.27
C SER A 401 24.38 17.09 20.94
N SER A 402 23.86 16.14 20.15
CA SER A 402 22.97 15.07 20.63
C SER A 402 22.93 13.93 19.63
N GLU A 403 22.56 12.74 20.08
CA GLU A 403 22.15 11.64 19.21
C GLU A 403 20.68 11.85 18.81
N VAL A 404 20.32 11.64 17.54
CA VAL A 404 18.95 11.78 17.05
C VAL A 404 18.46 10.45 16.46
N ASP A 405 17.35 9.94 16.98
CA ASP A 405 16.67 8.77 16.45
C ASP A 405 15.84 9.17 15.22
N GLU A 406 16.33 8.76 14.05
CA GLU A 406 15.67 8.95 12.74
C GLU A 406 14.97 7.64 12.25
N SER A 407 14.80 6.64 13.12
CA SER A 407 14.31 5.30 12.76
C SER A 407 12.95 5.29 12.08
N MET A 408 12.02 6.15 12.50
CA MET A 408 10.67 6.25 11.93
C MET A 408 10.62 6.73 10.47
N ILE A 409 11.72 7.29 9.95
CA ILE A 409 11.81 7.86 8.59
C ILE A 409 12.86 7.12 7.75
N THR A 410 13.97 6.72 8.37
CA THR A 410 15.08 6.03 7.70
C THR A 410 14.96 4.51 7.74
N GLY A 411 14.23 3.96 8.72
CA GLY A 411 14.16 2.53 9.02
C GLY A 411 15.32 1.97 9.84
N GLU A 412 16.30 2.79 10.23
CA GLU A 412 17.51 2.37 10.94
C GLU A 412 17.32 2.47 12.46
N PRO A 413 17.60 1.40 13.24
CA PRO A 413 17.36 1.39 14.69
C PRO A 413 18.46 2.06 15.53
N ILE A 414 19.52 2.60 14.90
CA ILE A 414 20.67 3.20 15.59
C ILE A 414 20.57 4.73 15.46
N PRO A 415 20.52 5.48 16.58
CA PRO A 415 20.55 6.94 16.55
C PRO A 415 21.79 7.51 15.84
N VAL A 416 21.62 8.68 15.23
CA VAL A 416 22.67 9.38 14.47
C VAL A 416 23.17 10.57 15.28
N GLU A 417 24.48 10.63 15.56
CA GLU A 417 25.10 11.79 16.19
C GLU A 417 24.94 13.07 15.34
N LYS A 418 24.53 14.16 15.98
CA LYS A 418 24.38 15.49 15.40
C LYS A 418 25.21 16.52 16.16
N PHE A 419 25.92 17.35 15.42
CA PHE A 419 26.81 18.41 15.89
C PHE A 419 26.54 19.69 15.06
N PRO A 420 27.14 20.85 15.39
CA PRO A 420 26.93 22.06 14.60
C PRO A 420 27.24 21.87 13.11
N ALA A 421 26.41 22.46 12.25
CA ALA A 421 26.27 22.22 10.81
C ALA A 421 25.65 20.87 10.36
N SER A 422 25.34 19.93 11.26
CA SER A 422 24.54 18.75 10.91
C SER A 422 23.08 19.14 10.58
N THR A 423 22.47 18.43 9.63
CA THR A 423 21.03 18.56 9.34
C THR A 423 20.20 17.66 10.25
N VAL A 424 19.01 18.13 10.61
CA VAL A 424 17.98 17.39 11.35
C VAL A 424 16.67 17.38 10.58
N VAL A 425 15.92 16.29 10.74
CA VAL A 425 14.69 16.00 9.99
C VAL A 425 13.49 16.07 10.92
N ALA A 426 12.37 16.62 10.43
CA ALA A 426 11.10 16.66 11.14
C ALA A 426 10.64 15.27 11.61
N GLY A 427 10.06 15.17 12.81
CA GLY A 427 9.49 13.96 13.43
C GLY A 427 10.48 12.94 13.96
N SER A 428 11.78 13.07 13.67
CA SER A 428 12.84 12.39 14.41
C SER A 428 12.79 12.76 15.90
N VAL A 429 13.28 11.87 16.77
CA VAL A 429 13.32 12.09 18.22
C VAL A 429 14.74 12.50 18.61
N ASN A 430 14.88 13.65 19.26
CA ASN A 430 16.14 14.05 19.85
C ASN A 430 16.44 13.20 21.09
N GLY A 431 17.67 12.72 21.24
CA GLY A 431 18.14 11.96 22.39
C GLY A 431 18.47 12.83 23.60
N SER A 432 19.57 12.55 24.28
CA SER A 432 19.89 13.12 25.60
C SER A 432 20.40 14.57 25.61
N GLY A 433 20.88 15.10 24.49
CA GLY A 433 21.44 16.45 24.38
C GLY A 433 20.40 17.51 23.98
N THR A 434 20.65 18.78 24.29
CA THR A 434 19.83 19.90 23.76
C THR A 434 20.42 20.37 22.43
N LEU A 435 19.58 20.57 21.42
CA LEU A 435 19.98 21.10 20.11
C LEU A 435 19.37 22.49 19.89
N ILE A 436 20.17 23.42 19.36
CA ILE A 436 19.71 24.69 18.83
C ILE A 436 19.77 24.58 17.31
N VAL A 437 18.63 24.72 16.65
CA VAL A 437 18.42 24.38 15.23
C VAL A 437 17.85 25.58 14.50
N LYS A 438 18.54 26.04 13.46
CA LYS A 438 18.00 27.05 12.53
C LYS A 438 17.11 26.37 11.50
N LEU A 439 15.88 26.88 11.34
CA LEU A 439 14.89 26.34 10.41
C LEU A 439 15.38 26.44 8.96
N THR A 440 15.28 25.34 8.20
CA THR A 440 15.59 25.32 6.76
C THR A 440 14.33 25.15 5.91
N ARG A 441 13.37 24.33 6.33
CA ARG A 441 12.08 24.14 5.65
C ARG A 441 10.91 24.41 6.60
N LEU A 442 9.88 25.06 6.08
CA LEU A 442 8.63 25.28 6.79
C LEU A 442 7.84 23.95 6.90
N PRO A 443 6.93 23.82 7.86
CA PRO A 443 6.20 22.56 8.09
C PRO A 443 5.39 22.05 6.90
N ALA A 444 4.92 22.95 6.02
CA ALA A 444 4.24 22.59 4.78
C ALA A 444 5.16 21.87 3.77
N ASP A 445 6.44 22.23 3.75
CA ASP A 445 7.45 21.77 2.77
C ASP A 445 8.52 20.83 3.38
N ASN A 446 8.37 20.47 4.66
CA ASN A 446 9.33 19.62 5.35
C ASN A 446 9.29 18.16 4.86
N THR A 447 10.30 17.40 5.25
CA THR A 447 10.53 16.04 4.77
C THR A 447 9.34 15.12 5.01
N ILE A 448 8.64 15.22 6.15
CA ILE A 448 7.40 14.45 6.40
C ILE A 448 6.31 14.85 5.41
N SER A 449 6.08 16.15 5.20
CA SER A 449 5.03 16.64 4.29
C SER A 449 5.30 16.21 2.85
N VAL A 450 6.55 16.26 2.40
CA VAL A 450 6.99 15.74 1.09
C VAL A 450 6.75 14.23 0.99
N ILE A 451 7.22 13.43 1.97
CA ILE A 451 7.01 11.97 1.96
C ILE A 451 5.52 11.62 1.97
N ALA A 452 4.72 12.30 2.78
CA ALA A 452 3.27 12.11 2.84
C ALA A 452 2.61 12.38 1.48
N GLY A 453 3.05 13.42 0.76
CA GLY A 453 2.63 13.69 -0.61
C GLY A 453 2.99 12.57 -1.59
N LEU A 454 4.21 12.02 -1.51
CA LEU A 454 4.64 10.89 -2.35
C LEU A 454 3.88 9.59 -2.04
N VAL A 455 3.60 9.33 -0.76
CA VAL A 455 2.79 8.18 -0.32
C VAL A 455 1.32 8.35 -0.77
N ASP A 456 0.79 9.57 -0.77
CA ASP A 456 -0.53 9.86 -1.34
C ASP A 456 -0.57 9.66 -2.87
N GLN A 457 0.48 10.06 -3.61
CA GLN A 457 0.62 9.74 -5.05
C GLN A 457 0.55 8.23 -5.31
N ALA A 458 1.14 7.40 -4.46
CA ALA A 458 1.03 5.94 -4.58
C ALA A 458 -0.41 5.45 -4.37
N LYS A 459 -1.14 5.99 -3.39
CA LYS A 459 -2.58 5.71 -3.17
C LYS A 459 -3.46 6.21 -4.33
N LEU A 460 -3.01 7.21 -5.10
CA LEU A 460 -3.69 7.72 -6.30
C LEU A 460 -3.45 6.87 -7.55
N SER A 461 -2.33 6.16 -7.60
CA SER A 461 -2.00 5.32 -8.76
C SER A 461 -2.74 3.97 -8.73
N LYS A 462 -3.45 3.64 -9.82
CA LYS A 462 -4.15 2.36 -9.93
C LYS A 462 -3.21 1.23 -10.39
N PRO A 463 -3.13 0.09 -9.69
CA PRO A 463 -2.24 -1.02 -10.02
C PRO A 463 -2.90 -2.02 -10.99
N ARG A 464 -2.11 -2.76 -11.78
CA ARG A 464 -2.62 -3.56 -12.92
C ARG A 464 -3.42 -4.78 -12.48
N ILE A 465 -3.15 -5.37 -11.31
CA ILE A 465 -3.93 -6.48 -10.78
C ILE A 465 -5.31 -6.02 -10.29
N GLN A 466 -5.48 -4.74 -9.95
CA GLN A 466 -6.79 -4.15 -9.69
C GLN A 466 -7.60 -4.00 -10.99
N ASP A 467 -6.98 -3.65 -12.12
CA ASP A 467 -7.68 -3.67 -13.42
C ASP A 467 -8.13 -5.09 -13.81
N ILE A 468 -7.34 -6.12 -13.50
CA ILE A 468 -7.73 -7.52 -13.68
C ILE A 468 -8.90 -7.85 -12.73
N ALA A 469 -8.85 -7.43 -11.46
CA ALA A 469 -9.90 -7.64 -10.48
C ALA A 469 -11.23 -7.01 -10.89
N ASP A 470 -11.22 -5.75 -11.32
CA ASP A 470 -12.40 -5.02 -11.79
C ASP A 470 -12.97 -5.64 -13.07
N ARG A 471 -12.10 -6.09 -13.99
CA ARG A 471 -12.55 -6.86 -15.17
C ARG A 471 -13.22 -8.16 -14.75
N VAL A 472 -12.64 -8.94 -13.84
CA VAL A 472 -13.25 -10.17 -13.32
C VAL A 472 -14.60 -9.87 -12.67
N ALA A 473 -14.69 -8.85 -11.80
CA ALA A 473 -15.94 -8.43 -11.17
C ALA A 473 -17.03 -8.05 -12.19
N SER A 474 -16.66 -7.36 -13.28
CA SER A 474 -17.60 -6.95 -14.34
C SER A 474 -18.20 -8.12 -15.12
N PHE A 475 -17.46 -9.22 -15.30
CA PHE A 475 -17.98 -10.46 -15.91
C PHE A 475 -18.69 -11.36 -14.90
N PHE A 476 -18.29 -11.32 -13.63
CA PHE A 476 -18.81 -12.17 -12.57
C PHE A 476 -20.31 -11.93 -12.33
N VAL A 477 -20.75 -10.67 -12.25
CA VAL A 477 -22.17 -10.38 -11.95
C VAL A 477 -23.14 -10.89 -13.04
N PRO A 478 -22.92 -10.67 -14.35
CA PRO A 478 -23.72 -11.30 -15.40
C PRO A 478 -23.74 -12.83 -15.34
N VAL A 479 -22.60 -13.47 -15.02
CA VAL A 479 -22.50 -14.93 -14.88
C VAL A 479 -23.38 -15.43 -13.74
N VAL A 480 -23.34 -14.78 -12.57
CA VAL A 480 -24.20 -15.10 -11.42
C VAL A 480 -25.69 -14.99 -11.76
N ILE A 481 -26.10 -13.89 -12.41
CA ILE A 481 -27.52 -13.70 -12.79
C ILE A 481 -27.95 -14.83 -13.74
N THR A 482 -27.11 -15.19 -14.70
CA THR A 482 -27.35 -16.31 -15.62
C THR A 482 -27.45 -17.64 -14.86
N LEU A 483 -26.54 -17.92 -13.92
CA LEU A 483 -26.55 -19.13 -13.10
C LEU A 483 -27.79 -19.20 -12.18
N SER A 484 -28.26 -18.08 -11.65
CA SER A 484 -29.49 -18.01 -10.85
C SER A 484 -30.73 -18.37 -11.69
N ILE A 485 -30.82 -17.85 -12.92
CA ILE A 485 -31.89 -18.20 -13.87
C ILE A 485 -31.82 -19.69 -14.26
N ILE A 486 -30.63 -20.21 -14.56
CA ILE A 486 -30.43 -21.63 -14.85
C ILE A 486 -30.85 -22.50 -13.67
N THR A 487 -30.44 -22.13 -12.45
CA THR A 487 -30.80 -22.83 -11.20
C THR A 487 -32.32 -22.85 -11.00
N PHE A 488 -33.01 -21.72 -11.24
CA PHE A 488 -34.46 -21.61 -11.17
C PHE A 488 -35.16 -22.58 -12.14
N VAL A 489 -34.74 -22.61 -13.41
CA VAL A 489 -35.34 -23.48 -14.44
C VAL A 489 -35.08 -24.96 -14.13
N ILE A 490 -33.86 -25.33 -13.72
CA ILE A 490 -33.52 -26.71 -13.35
C ILE A 490 -34.36 -27.20 -12.18
N TRP A 491 -34.51 -26.40 -11.11
CA TRP A 491 -35.28 -26.81 -9.94
C TRP A 491 -36.79 -26.90 -10.19
N ILE A 492 -37.35 -26.07 -11.09
CA ILE A 492 -38.73 -26.26 -11.57
C ILE A 492 -38.85 -27.60 -12.31
N ALA A 493 -37.93 -27.89 -13.25
CA ALA A 493 -37.95 -29.13 -14.01
C ALA A 493 -37.85 -30.36 -13.09
N VAL A 494 -36.87 -30.39 -12.17
CA VAL A 494 -36.67 -31.47 -11.19
C VAL A 494 -37.88 -31.61 -10.25
N GLY A 495 -38.45 -30.49 -9.79
CA GLY A 495 -39.65 -30.50 -8.93
C GLY A 495 -40.84 -31.16 -9.60
N ILE A 496 -41.08 -30.87 -10.88
CA ILE A 496 -42.21 -31.41 -11.64
C ILE A 496 -41.94 -32.85 -12.13
N THR A 497 -40.79 -33.11 -12.76
CA THR A 497 -40.54 -34.39 -13.47
C THR A 497 -39.98 -35.50 -12.59
N VAL A 498 -39.15 -35.17 -11.59
CA VAL A 498 -38.48 -36.16 -10.73
C VAL A 498 -39.19 -36.29 -9.39
N ARG A 499 -39.63 -35.17 -8.80
CA ARG A 499 -40.28 -35.15 -7.48
C ARG A 499 -41.82 -35.16 -7.54
N SER A 500 -42.42 -35.14 -8.73
CA SER A 500 -43.88 -35.12 -8.96
C SER A 500 -44.63 -34.07 -8.13
N GLN A 501 -44.00 -32.92 -7.86
CA GLN A 501 -44.59 -31.83 -7.09
C GLN A 501 -45.55 -31.00 -7.96
N SER A 502 -46.51 -30.34 -7.31
CA SER A 502 -47.33 -29.32 -8.00
C SER A 502 -46.45 -28.16 -8.47
N GLY A 503 -46.77 -27.57 -9.63
CA GLY A 503 -45.99 -26.48 -10.21
C GLY A 503 -45.79 -25.28 -9.27
N ALA A 504 -46.79 -24.98 -8.42
CA ALA A 504 -46.67 -23.97 -7.38
C ALA A 504 -45.56 -24.31 -6.36
N ARG A 505 -45.52 -25.55 -5.85
CA ARG A 505 -44.51 -25.99 -4.87
C ARG A 505 -43.11 -26.05 -5.47
N ALA A 506 -42.99 -26.58 -6.69
CA ALA A 506 -41.73 -26.59 -7.44
C ALA A 506 -41.19 -25.17 -7.66
N THR A 507 -42.06 -24.21 -7.98
CA THR A 507 -41.69 -22.79 -8.14
C THR A 507 -41.25 -22.15 -6.82
N THR A 508 -41.94 -22.42 -5.71
CA THR A 508 -41.53 -21.93 -4.38
C THR A 508 -40.22 -22.54 -3.90
N GLU A 509 -39.91 -23.80 -4.23
CA GLU A 509 -38.59 -24.37 -3.94
C GLU A 509 -37.53 -23.70 -4.84
N ALA A 510 -37.75 -23.64 -6.16
CA ALA A 510 -36.81 -23.08 -7.13
C ALA A 510 -36.42 -21.61 -6.86
N ILE A 511 -37.38 -20.75 -6.48
CA ILE A 511 -37.07 -19.34 -6.18
C ILE A 511 -36.13 -19.22 -4.97
N THR A 512 -36.23 -20.11 -3.98
CA THR A 512 -35.32 -20.09 -2.82
C THR A 512 -33.89 -20.48 -3.20
N TYR A 513 -33.70 -21.40 -4.16
CA TYR A 513 -32.37 -21.70 -4.70
C TYR A 513 -31.82 -20.53 -5.52
N ALA A 514 -32.63 -19.95 -6.41
CA ALA A 514 -32.26 -18.80 -7.23
C ALA A 514 -31.83 -17.58 -6.38
N ILE A 515 -32.60 -17.27 -5.32
CA ILE A 515 -32.28 -16.25 -4.32
C ILE A 515 -30.98 -16.59 -3.59
N THR A 516 -30.79 -17.85 -3.15
CA THR A 516 -29.55 -18.26 -2.46
C THR A 516 -28.32 -18.03 -3.35
N VAL A 517 -28.38 -18.41 -4.64
CA VAL A 517 -27.28 -18.19 -5.60
C VAL A 517 -26.96 -16.70 -5.77
N LEU A 518 -27.96 -15.82 -5.86
CA LEU A 518 -27.74 -14.37 -5.94
C LEU A 518 -27.02 -13.84 -4.68
N ILE A 519 -27.47 -14.25 -3.50
CA ILE A 519 -26.95 -13.78 -2.21
C ILE A 519 -25.49 -14.21 -1.99
N VAL A 520 -25.24 -15.53 -2.05
CA VAL A 520 -23.94 -16.12 -1.71
C VAL A 520 -22.82 -15.60 -2.63
N SER A 521 -23.18 -15.11 -3.81
CA SER A 521 -22.23 -14.75 -4.84
C SER A 521 -21.38 -13.50 -4.59
N CYS A 522 -21.75 -12.55 -3.72
CA CYS A 522 -21.19 -11.18 -3.83
C CYS A 522 -19.65 -11.18 -3.93
N PRO A 523 -19.06 -10.63 -5.01
CA PRO A 523 -17.61 -10.49 -5.15
C PRO A 523 -17.03 -9.35 -4.28
N CYS A 524 -17.76 -8.93 -3.25
CA CYS A 524 -17.51 -7.79 -2.38
C CYS A 524 -16.07 -7.74 -1.83
N ALA A 525 -15.49 -8.90 -1.47
CA ALA A 525 -14.12 -8.99 -0.95
C ALA A 525 -13.04 -8.81 -2.05
N ILE A 526 -13.33 -9.20 -3.29
CA ILE A 526 -12.38 -9.22 -4.40
C ILE A 526 -11.94 -7.79 -4.77
N GLY A 527 -12.88 -6.84 -4.82
CA GLY A 527 -12.62 -5.46 -5.24
C GLY A 527 -11.76 -4.63 -4.27
N LEU A 528 -11.63 -5.06 -3.00
CA LEU A 528 -10.91 -4.32 -1.96
C LEU A 528 -9.61 -5.01 -1.50
N ALA A 529 -9.43 -6.29 -1.81
CA ALA A 529 -8.22 -7.04 -1.46
C ALA A 529 -6.93 -6.41 -2.03
N VAL A 530 -6.96 -5.84 -3.24
CA VAL A 530 -5.80 -5.17 -3.86
C VAL A 530 -5.47 -3.85 -3.18
N PRO A 531 -6.36 -2.82 -3.16
CA PRO A 531 -6.00 -1.51 -2.63
C PRO A 531 -5.60 -1.57 -1.16
N MET A 532 -6.21 -2.46 -0.35
CA MET A 532 -5.82 -2.62 1.06
C MET A 532 -4.40 -3.18 1.22
N VAL A 533 -4.00 -4.19 0.43
CA VAL A 533 -2.63 -4.73 0.50
C VAL A 533 -1.62 -3.70 -0.02
N ILE A 534 -1.96 -2.92 -1.05
CA ILE A 534 -1.11 -1.83 -1.54
C ILE A 534 -0.92 -0.75 -0.47
N VAL A 535 -1.99 -0.28 0.17
CA VAL A 535 -1.92 0.74 1.24
C VAL A 535 -1.01 0.26 2.37
N ILE A 536 -1.22 -0.95 2.89
CA ILE A 536 -0.40 -1.52 3.97
C ILE A 536 1.06 -1.72 3.51
N ALA A 537 1.29 -2.20 2.29
CA ALA A 537 2.64 -2.39 1.75
C ALA A 537 3.39 -1.06 1.57
N SER A 538 2.72 0.01 1.14
CA SER A 538 3.30 1.36 1.07
C SER A 538 3.68 1.89 2.45
N GLY A 539 2.85 1.68 3.48
CA GLY A 539 3.15 2.10 4.85
C GLY A 539 4.38 1.37 5.42
N VAL A 540 4.38 0.04 5.35
CA VAL A 540 5.51 -0.81 5.82
C VAL A 540 6.79 -0.57 5.01
N ALA A 541 6.67 -0.12 3.76
CA ALA A 541 7.83 0.31 2.96
C ALA A 541 8.37 1.67 3.43
N ALA A 542 7.49 2.63 3.74
CA ALA A 542 7.88 3.94 4.24
C ALA A 542 8.57 3.87 5.61
N GLU A 543 8.05 3.05 6.54
CA GLU A 543 8.71 2.71 7.82
C GLU A 543 10.11 2.09 7.65
N ARG A 544 10.44 1.59 6.45
CA ARG A 544 11.73 0.99 6.10
C ARG A 544 12.53 1.85 5.11
N GLY A 545 12.24 3.15 5.04
CA GLY A 545 12.96 4.11 4.20
C GLY A 545 12.78 3.92 2.68
N VAL A 546 11.75 3.19 2.23
CA VAL A 546 11.44 2.94 0.80
C VAL A 546 10.09 3.55 0.44
N ILE A 547 10.10 4.70 -0.23
CA ILE A 547 8.87 5.40 -0.64
C ILE A 547 8.51 5.02 -2.07
N PHE A 548 7.52 4.15 -2.24
CA PHE A 548 6.87 3.98 -3.53
C PHE A 548 6.01 5.21 -3.85
N LYS A 549 6.16 5.78 -5.05
CA LYS A 549 5.25 6.80 -5.63
C LYS A 549 4.17 6.19 -6.51
N THR A 550 4.36 4.95 -6.98
CA THR A 550 3.35 4.23 -7.77
C THR A 550 3.12 2.79 -7.26
N ALA A 551 1.86 2.40 -7.19
CA ALA A 551 1.41 1.06 -6.82
C ALA A 551 1.77 0.02 -7.89
N ASN A 552 1.95 0.44 -9.16
CA ASN A 552 2.49 -0.41 -10.21
C ASN A 552 3.92 -0.89 -9.85
N SER A 553 4.76 -0.03 -9.27
CA SER A 553 6.12 -0.41 -8.83
C SER A 553 6.09 -1.45 -7.70
N ILE A 554 5.12 -1.36 -6.79
CA ILE A 554 4.86 -2.41 -5.77
C ILE A 554 4.46 -3.74 -6.43
N GLU A 555 3.76 -3.74 -7.57
CA GLU A 555 3.40 -4.98 -8.28
C GLU A 555 4.50 -5.60 -9.15
N VAL A 556 5.48 -4.79 -9.60
CA VAL A 556 6.47 -5.23 -10.58
C VAL A 556 7.89 -5.39 -10.03
N ALA A 557 8.27 -4.76 -8.91
CA ALA A 557 9.64 -4.84 -8.40
C ALA A 557 10.12 -6.28 -8.13
N TYR A 558 9.26 -7.19 -7.64
CA TYR A 558 9.61 -8.61 -7.46
C TYR A 558 9.91 -9.38 -8.76
N LYS A 559 9.57 -8.80 -9.93
CA LYS A 559 9.83 -9.40 -11.26
C LYS A 559 11.11 -8.87 -11.91
N ALA A 560 11.92 -8.10 -11.19
CA ALA A 560 13.18 -7.56 -11.68
C ALA A 560 14.03 -8.66 -12.33
N VAL A 561 14.46 -8.41 -13.56
CA VAL A 561 15.41 -9.25 -14.31
C VAL A 561 16.74 -8.53 -14.43
N ASN A 562 16.70 -7.21 -14.63
CA ASN A 562 17.87 -6.35 -14.71
C ASN A 562 17.80 -5.29 -13.60
N VAL A 563 18.91 -5.07 -12.90
CA VAL A 563 19.14 -3.87 -12.08
C VAL A 563 20.33 -3.12 -12.67
N VAL A 564 20.09 -1.87 -13.04
CA VAL A 564 21.07 -0.99 -13.67
C VAL A 564 21.40 0.13 -12.70
N PHE A 565 22.64 0.20 -12.27
CA PHE A 565 23.11 1.24 -11.37
C PHE A 565 23.82 2.35 -12.16
N ASP A 566 23.65 3.61 -11.76
CA ASP A 566 24.70 4.59 -11.99
C ASP A 566 25.93 4.28 -11.10
N LYS A 567 27.11 4.71 -11.54
CA LYS A 567 28.35 4.55 -10.78
C LYS A 567 28.51 5.62 -9.70
N THR A 568 28.40 6.90 -10.06
CA THR A 568 28.87 8.02 -9.25
C THR A 568 27.78 8.44 -8.29
N GLY A 569 28.05 8.44 -6.98
CA GLY A 569 27.05 8.73 -5.94
C GLY A 569 26.04 7.60 -5.71
N THR A 570 25.76 6.76 -6.71
CA THR A 570 24.93 5.57 -6.56
C THR A 570 25.72 4.37 -6.00
N LEU A 571 26.62 3.74 -6.76
CA LEU A 571 27.47 2.64 -6.22
C LEU A 571 28.59 3.13 -5.29
N THR A 572 28.99 4.38 -5.46
CA THR A 572 30.02 5.06 -4.66
C THR A 572 29.41 6.10 -3.73
N HIS A 573 30.21 6.67 -2.83
CA HIS A 573 29.77 7.76 -1.97
C HIS A 573 29.61 9.11 -2.72
N GLY A 574 30.17 9.26 -3.93
CA GLY A 574 30.21 10.53 -4.66
C GLY A 574 31.20 11.54 -4.05
N LYS A 575 31.97 11.13 -3.03
CA LYS A 575 33.00 11.92 -2.36
C LYS A 575 34.35 11.48 -2.90
N LEU A 576 34.87 12.26 -3.84
CA LEU A 576 36.16 12.02 -4.47
C LEU A 576 37.31 12.31 -3.49
N THR A 577 38.28 11.41 -3.45
CA THR A 577 39.53 11.54 -2.66
C THR A 577 40.74 11.42 -3.57
N VAL A 578 41.80 12.17 -3.28
CA VAL A 578 43.09 12.03 -4.00
C VAL A 578 43.79 10.79 -3.45
N ALA A 579 43.88 9.75 -4.28
CA ALA A 579 44.54 8.49 -3.93
C ALA A 579 46.04 8.52 -4.28
N VAL A 580 46.36 9.10 -5.44
CA VAL A 580 47.73 9.18 -5.98
C VAL A 580 47.98 10.58 -6.52
N GLU A 581 49.22 11.06 -6.41
CA GLU A 581 49.65 12.34 -6.96
C GLU A 581 51.06 12.22 -7.55
N HIS A 582 51.27 12.88 -8.69
CA HIS A 582 52.58 13.08 -9.30
C HIS A 582 52.76 14.58 -9.49
N ILE A 583 53.78 15.16 -8.87
CA ILE A 583 53.97 16.62 -8.81
C ILE A 583 55.40 16.94 -9.29
N SER A 584 55.53 17.76 -10.34
CA SER A 584 56.82 18.12 -10.93
C SER A 584 57.59 19.15 -10.07
N SER A 585 56.88 20.10 -9.44
CA SER A 585 57.40 20.95 -8.36
C SER A 585 56.28 21.42 -7.44
N ASN A 586 56.57 21.51 -6.13
CA ASN A 586 55.64 22.04 -5.13
C ASN A 586 55.38 23.54 -5.28
N ASP A 587 56.28 24.29 -5.92
CA ASP A 587 56.17 25.76 -6.09
C ASP A 587 54.91 26.19 -6.86
N TYR A 588 54.33 25.27 -7.64
CA TYR A 588 53.16 25.51 -8.48
C TYR A 588 51.81 25.18 -7.81
N LEU A 589 51.82 24.53 -6.64
CA LEU A 589 50.59 24.15 -5.93
C LEU A 589 49.77 25.36 -5.40
N PRO A 590 50.38 26.48 -4.94
CA PRO A 590 49.64 27.70 -4.58
C PRO A 590 48.81 28.28 -5.74
N LEU A 591 49.35 28.20 -6.97
CA LEU A 591 48.68 28.63 -8.20
C LEU A 591 47.49 27.73 -8.52
N LEU A 592 47.67 26.40 -8.39
CA LEU A 592 46.61 25.44 -8.58
C LEU A 592 45.45 25.66 -7.60
N ILE A 593 45.72 25.83 -6.29
CA ILE A 593 44.69 26.11 -5.27
C ILE A 593 43.91 27.38 -5.61
N SER A 594 44.58 28.41 -6.12
CA SER A 594 43.91 29.67 -6.49
C SER A 594 43.03 29.49 -7.73
N LEU A 595 43.49 28.72 -8.73
CA LEU A 595 42.73 28.39 -9.94
C LEU A 595 41.46 27.55 -9.65
N ILE A 596 41.52 26.62 -8.69
CA ILE A 596 40.40 25.69 -8.40
C ILE A 596 39.60 26.06 -7.15
N GLY A 597 40.12 26.92 -6.27
CA GLY A 597 39.62 27.11 -4.91
C GLY A 597 38.28 27.85 -4.79
N SER A 598 37.86 28.52 -5.88
CA SER A 598 36.54 29.13 -6.06
C SER A 598 35.54 28.23 -6.81
N ASN A 599 36.01 27.12 -7.39
CA ASN A 599 35.20 26.22 -8.22
C ASN A 599 34.49 25.17 -7.36
N LYS A 600 33.16 25.13 -7.41
CA LYS A 600 32.31 24.18 -6.67
C LYS A 600 32.29 22.76 -7.25
N HIS A 601 32.96 22.50 -8.37
CA HIS A 601 32.98 21.17 -9.00
C HIS A 601 33.63 20.12 -8.08
N PRO A 602 33.07 18.89 -7.92
CA PRO A 602 33.57 17.90 -6.96
C PRO A 602 35.06 17.54 -7.09
N ILE A 603 35.57 17.44 -8.33
CA ILE A 603 37.01 17.22 -8.60
C ILE A 603 37.86 18.40 -8.10
N SER A 604 37.42 19.63 -8.37
CA SER A 604 38.12 20.84 -7.93
C SER A 604 38.09 20.99 -6.41
N ALA A 605 36.95 20.71 -5.78
CA ALA A 605 36.77 20.79 -4.34
C ALA A 605 37.60 19.74 -3.57
N SER A 606 37.67 18.51 -4.07
CA SER A 606 38.47 17.43 -3.46
C SER A 606 39.98 17.70 -3.54
N VAL A 607 40.49 18.10 -4.71
CA VAL A 607 41.90 18.49 -4.87
C VAL A 607 42.22 19.75 -4.02
N ALA A 608 41.33 20.75 -3.98
CA ALA A 608 41.50 21.92 -3.12
C ALA A 608 41.56 21.55 -1.63
N THR A 609 40.73 20.61 -1.19
CA THR A 609 40.67 20.16 0.20
C THR A 609 41.92 19.38 0.58
N HIS A 610 42.39 18.48 -0.29
CA HIS A 610 43.65 17.75 -0.13
C HIS A 610 44.86 18.69 0.00
N LEU A 611 44.97 19.69 -0.88
CA LEU A 611 46.08 20.65 -0.87
C LEU A 611 46.01 21.62 0.34
N ARG A 612 44.80 22.04 0.76
CA ARG A 612 44.61 22.80 2.01
C ARG A 612 44.95 21.98 3.25
N GLY A 613 44.64 20.68 3.26
CA GLY A 613 45.02 19.75 4.34
C GLY A 613 46.55 19.61 4.51
N ARG A 614 47.33 19.92 3.48
CA ARG A 614 48.79 20.04 3.52
C ARG A 614 49.32 21.41 3.94
N GLY A 615 48.45 22.36 4.31
CA GLY A 615 48.84 23.71 4.73
C GLY A 615 49.27 24.64 3.60
N ILE A 616 48.94 24.33 2.34
CA ILE A 616 49.32 25.14 1.18
C ILE A 616 48.32 26.31 1.03
N SER A 617 48.85 27.53 1.04
CA SER A 617 48.07 28.77 0.87
C SER A 617 47.86 29.13 -0.60
N ALA A 618 46.72 29.77 -0.91
CA ALA A 618 46.43 30.26 -2.26
C ALA A 618 47.29 31.47 -2.65
N SER A 619 47.73 31.53 -3.91
CA SER A 619 48.32 32.74 -4.51
C SER A 619 47.27 33.59 -5.23
N THR A 620 47.68 34.65 -5.93
CA THR A 620 46.81 35.42 -6.84
C THR A 620 46.80 34.83 -8.26
N VAL A 621 45.61 34.56 -8.79
CA VAL A 621 45.32 34.16 -10.18
C VAL A 621 44.19 35.04 -10.70
N THR A 622 44.25 35.45 -11.97
CA THR A 622 43.25 36.31 -12.62
C THR A 622 42.62 35.63 -13.85
N ASP A 623 41.48 36.15 -14.29
CA ASP A 623 40.74 35.69 -15.49
C ASP A 623 40.40 34.18 -15.50
N ILE A 624 39.92 33.67 -14.37
CA ILE A 624 39.53 32.25 -14.22
C ILE A 624 38.28 31.95 -15.05
N LYS A 625 38.37 30.99 -15.97
CA LYS A 625 37.30 30.54 -16.87
C LYS A 625 37.01 29.06 -16.65
N VAL A 626 35.75 28.72 -16.43
CA VAL A 626 35.29 27.32 -16.26
C VAL A 626 34.77 26.79 -17.60
N HIS A 627 35.40 25.74 -18.11
CA HIS A 627 35.01 25.06 -19.35
C HIS A 627 34.27 23.75 -19.03
N ALA A 628 32.95 23.73 -19.24
CA ALA A 628 32.12 22.57 -18.96
C ALA A 628 32.61 21.29 -19.68
N GLY A 629 32.67 20.17 -18.96
CA GLY A 629 33.18 18.89 -19.48
C GLY A 629 34.69 18.85 -19.79
N LYS A 630 35.44 19.88 -19.38
CA LYS A 630 36.89 20.02 -19.63
C LYS A 630 37.68 20.30 -18.36
N GLY A 631 37.47 21.46 -17.74
CA GLY A 631 38.32 21.95 -16.65
C GLY A 631 38.21 23.45 -16.39
N VAL A 632 39.26 24.03 -15.81
CA VAL A 632 39.44 25.45 -15.48
C VAL A 632 40.70 25.99 -16.16
N GLU A 633 40.63 27.22 -16.63
CA GLU A 633 41.73 27.96 -17.27
C GLU A 633 41.90 29.31 -16.55
N GLY A 634 43.11 29.84 -16.46
CA GLY A 634 43.39 31.14 -15.82
C GLY A 634 44.80 31.65 -16.11
N LEU A 635 45.09 32.86 -15.66
CA LEU A 635 46.36 33.56 -15.89
C LEU A 635 47.02 33.94 -14.57
N ALA A 636 48.34 33.75 -14.48
CA ALA A 636 49.12 34.20 -13.33
C ALA A 636 50.54 34.57 -13.76
N GLN A 637 50.99 35.78 -13.42
CA GLN A 637 52.36 36.27 -13.73
C GLN A 637 52.76 36.14 -15.22
N GLY A 638 51.80 36.15 -16.14
CA GLY A 638 52.01 35.96 -17.59
C GLY A 638 52.04 34.50 -18.06
N LEU A 639 51.89 33.52 -17.15
CA LEU A 639 51.77 32.10 -17.46
C LEU A 639 50.31 31.72 -17.70
N THR A 640 50.05 30.83 -18.67
CA THR A 640 48.75 30.19 -18.87
C THR A 640 48.63 28.95 -17.99
N LEU A 641 47.61 28.93 -17.13
CA LEU A 641 47.32 27.84 -16.21
C LEU A 641 46.07 27.10 -16.68
N ARG A 642 46.14 25.77 -16.80
CA ARG A 642 44.97 24.93 -17.13
C ARG A 642 44.93 23.70 -16.24
N ALA A 643 43.77 23.39 -15.68
CA ALA A 643 43.57 22.23 -14.82
C ALA A 643 42.27 21.50 -15.23
N GLY A 644 42.34 20.21 -15.57
CA GLY A 644 41.19 19.50 -16.14
C GLY A 644 41.46 18.05 -16.50
N ASN A 645 40.58 17.48 -17.33
CA ASN A 645 40.76 16.11 -17.83
C ASN A 645 41.92 16.01 -18.85
N SER A 646 42.56 14.83 -18.89
CA SER A 646 43.72 14.57 -19.76
C SER A 646 43.40 14.75 -21.26
N ARG A 647 42.14 14.51 -21.66
CA ARG A 647 41.68 14.64 -23.06
C ARG A 647 41.66 16.08 -23.56
N TRP A 648 41.26 17.04 -22.72
CA TRP A 648 41.28 18.46 -23.10
C TRP A 648 42.70 19.02 -23.18
N LEU A 649 43.59 18.52 -22.31
CA LEU A 649 44.98 18.96 -22.22
C LEU A 649 45.92 18.19 -23.18
N ASN A 650 45.40 17.23 -23.95
CA ASN A 650 46.16 16.32 -24.84
C ASN A 650 47.27 15.51 -24.13
N LEU A 651 47.09 15.22 -22.84
CA LEU A 651 48.08 14.50 -22.00
C LEU A 651 47.75 13.01 -21.82
N SER A 652 46.77 12.46 -22.54
CA SER A 652 46.36 11.05 -22.38
C SER A 652 47.45 10.03 -22.75
N SER A 653 48.53 10.46 -23.43
CA SER A 653 49.71 9.65 -23.78
C SER A 653 50.94 9.98 -22.93
N ASP A 654 50.83 10.83 -21.90
CA ASP A 654 51.93 11.11 -20.97
C ASP A 654 52.12 9.92 -20.00
N PRO A 655 53.34 9.42 -19.76
CA PRO A 655 53.57 8.26 -18.88
C PRO A 655 53.04 8.42 -17.46
N GLN A 656 53.05 9.64 -16.88
CA GLN A 656 52.55 9.91 -15.53
C GLN A 656 51.01 9.93 -15.48
N VAL A 657 50.37 10.37 -16.56
CA VAL A 657 48.90 10.34 -16.69
C VAL A 657 48.43 8.92 -16.99
N GLN A 658 49.16 8.20 -17.84
CA GLN A 658 48.84 6.83 -18.22
C GLN A 658 48.93 5.87 -17.03
N SER A 659 49.94 5.98 -16.15
CA SER A 659 50.04 5.15 -14.95
C SER A 659 48.85 5.32 -14.00
N VAL A 660 48.36 6.56 -13.83
CA VAL A 660 47.18 6.90 -13.01
C VAL A 660 45.90 6.33 -13.62
N LEU A 661 45.75 6.39 -14.95
CA LEU A 661 44.61 5.82 -15.67
C LEU A 661 44.61 4.29 -15.66
N GLU A 662 45.77 3.65 -15.78
CA GLU A 662 45.93 2.18 -15.72
C GLU A 662 45.62 1.61 -14.33
N GLN A 663 45.88 2.37 -13.26
CA GLN A 663 45.45 2.06 -11.89
C GLN A 663 43.93 2.21 -11.69
N GLY A 664 43.21 2.77 -12.67
CA GLY A 664 41.76 2.93 -12.63
C GLY A 664 41.29 4.20 -11.91
N TYR A 665 42.16 5.19 -11.74
CA TYR A 665 41.80 6.48 -11.15
C TYR A 665 41.33 7.49 -12.19
N THR A 666 40.49 8.44 -11.76
CA THR A 666 40.10 9.60 -12.58
C THR A 666 41.23 10.61 -12.54
N ALA A 667 41.94 10.79 -13.66
CA ALA A 667 43.09 11.68 -13.75
C ALA A 667 42.69 13.16 -13.92
N PHE A 668 43.03 13.99 -12.93
CA PHE A 668 42.97 15.45 -13.00
C PHE A 668 44.38 16.00 -13.22
N CYS A 669 44.63 16.59 -14.38
CA CYS A 669 45.93 17.07 -14.79
C CYS A 669 45.99 18.60 -14.67
N PHE A 670 47.14 19.14 -14.26
CA PHE A 670 47.44 20.55 -14.17
C PHE A 670 48.66 20.88 -15.04
N THR A 671 48.53 21.90 -15.87
CA THR A 671 49.55 22.34 -16.82
C THR A 671 49.87 23.83 -16.71
N ILE A 672 51.11 24.17 -16.99
CA ILE A 672 51.63 25.54 -17.10
C ILE A 672 52.22 25.69 -18.49
N ASN A 673 51.71 26.63 -19.29
CA ASN A 673 52.11 26.81 -20.70
C ASN A 673 52.12 25.48 -21.48
N ASP A 674 51.05 24.69 -21.32
CA ASP A 674 50.86 23.34 -21.92
C ASP A 674 51.90 22.27 -21.53
N THR A 675 52.76 22.53 -20.53
CA THR A 675 53.63 21.51 -19.91
C THR A 675 53.00 20.94 -18.63
N LEU A 676 53.13 19.63 -18.40
CA LEU A 676 52.55 18.94 -17.24
C LEU A 676 53.27 19.29 -15.92
N ALA A 677 52.54 19.92 -15.01
CA ALA A 677 53.05 20.37 -13.71
C ALA A 677 52.61 19.46 -12.55
N ALA A 678 51.40 18.89 -12.61
CA ALA A 678 50.94 17.88 -11.64
C ALA A 678 49.80 17.02 -12.21
N VAL A 679 49.71 15.76 -11.76
CA VAL A 679 48.61 14.83 -11.99
C VAL A 679 48.08 14.35 -10.65
N PHE A 680 46.78 14.43 -10.45
CA PHE A 680 46.08 13.86 -9.29
C PHE A 680 45.20 12.71 -9.78
N GLY A 681 45.41 11.51 -9.24
CA GLY A 681 44.53 10.37 -9.38
C GLY A 681 43.46 10.43 -8.32
N LEU A 682 42.23 10.72 -8.73
CA LEU A 682 41.08 10.69 -7.84
C LEU A 682 40.40 9.31 -7.86
N GLU A 683 40.04 8.83 -6.68
CA GLU A 683 39.17 7.68 -6.50
C GLU A 683 37.83 8.11 -5.90
N ASP A 684 36.81 7.28 -6.11
CA ASP A 684 35.49 7.43 -5.51
C ASP A 684 35.18 6.14 -4.75
N SER A 685 35.12 6.24 -3.42
CA SER A 685 35.01 5.07 -2.57
C SER A 685 33.68 4.35 -2.76
N LEU A 686 33.72 3.02 -2.94
CA LEU A 686 32.52 2.18 -2.95
C LEU A 686 31.74 2.30 -1.63
N ARG A 687 30.42 2.19 -1.72
CA ARG A 687 29.58 2.04 -0.53
C ARG A 687 29.86 0.70 0.16
N PRO A 688 29.87 0.63 1.51
CA PRO A 688 30.16 -0.59 2.24
C PRO A 688 29.13 -1.70 1.96
N ASP A 689 27.88 -1.34 1.64
CA ASP A 689 26.80 -2.27 1.33
C ASP A 689 26.70 -2.65 -0.17
N ALA A 690 27.53 -2.07 -1.04
CA ALA A 690 27.48 -2.30 -2.49
C ALA A 690 27.79 -3.75 -2.87
N LEU A 691 28.89 -4.31 -2.34
CA LEU A 691 29.33 -5.68 -2.65
C LEU A 691 28.30 -6.72 -2.19
N GLU A 692 27.80 -6.58 -0.96
CA GLU A 692 26.78 -7.46 -0.41
C GLU A 692 25.46 -7.37 -1.20
N THR A 693 25.04 -6.16 -1.56
CA THR A 693 23.80 -5.94 -2.34
C THR A 693 23.91 -6.53 -3.74
N VAL A 694 25.02 -6.29 -4.45
CA VAL A 694 25.24 -6.85 -5.80
C VAL A 694 25.28 -8.37 -5.75
N THR A 695 25.96 -8.96 -4.77
CA THR A 695 26.02 -10.42 -4.58
C THR A 695 24.62 -10.99 -4.37
N LYS A 696 23.83 -10.42 -3.45
CA LYS A 696 22.44 -10.84 -3.17
C LYS A 696 21.45 -10.63 -4.32
N LEU A 697 21.75 -9.73 -5.26
CA LEU A 697 20.99 -9.59 -6.51
C LEU A 697 21.37 -10.71 -7.49
N GLN A 698 22.67 -10.98 -7.67
CA GLN A 698 23.17 -12.06 -8.52
C GLN A 698 22.69 -13.45 -8.04
N GLU A 699 22.68 -13.71 -6.73
CA GLU A 699 22.10 -14.91 -6.09
C GLU A 699 20.60 -15.12 -6.39
N ARG A 700 19.89 -14.08 -6.85
CA ARG A 700 18.47 -14.11 -7.22
C ARG A 700 18.25 -14.20 -8.74
N ASP A 701 19.29 -14.57 -9.49
CA ASP A 701 19.33 -14.56 -10.96
C ASP A 701 19.05 -13.17 -11.60
N ILE A 702 19.29 -12.07 -10.86
CA ILE A 702 19.12 -10.71 -11.35
C ILE A 702 20.42 -10.25 -12.01
N SER A 703 20.34 -9.89 -13.30
CA SER A 703 21.47 -9.34 -14.04
C SER A 703 21.77 -7.91 -13.58
N VAL A 704 22.97 -7.70 -13.06
CA VAL A 704 23.45 -6.39 -12.61
C VAL A 704 24.24 -5.71 -13.73
N HIS A 705 23.98 -4.41 -13.95
CA HIS A 705 24.62 -3.57 -14.96
C HIS A 705 25.11 -2.25 -14.36
N ILE A 706 26.14 -1.66 -14.97
CA ILE A 706 26.66 -0.34 -14.62
C ILE A 706 26.56 0.58 -15.85
N LEU A 707 25.96 1.75 -15.66
CA LEU A 707 26.06 2.91 -16.56
C LEU A 707 26.87 4.01 -15.85
N SER A 708 27.72 4.72 -16.59
CA SER A 708 28.41 5.90 -16.07
C SER A 708 28.83 6.86 -17.19
N GLY A 709 28.97 8.13 -16.85
CA GLY A 709 29.64 9.13 -17.69
C GLY A 709 31.17 9.09 -17.62
N ASP A 710 31.75 8.37 -16.66
CA ASP A 710 33.18 8.30 -16.40
C ASP A 710 33.94 7.47 -17.45
N ASP A 711 35.27 7.62 -17.47
CA ASP A 711 36.19 6.87 -18.32
C ASP A 711 36.21 5.35 -18.04
N ASP A 712 36.69 4.58 -19.02
CA ASP A 712 36.67 3.10 -18.99
C ASP A 712 37.36 2.51 -17.75
N GLY A 713 38.52 3.04 -17.35
CA GLY A 713 39.34 2.55 -16.25
C GLY A 713 38.58 2.50 -14.91
N PRO A 714 38.14 3.65 -14.37
CA PRO A 714 37.34 3.70 -13.14
C PRO A 714 36.10 2.81 -13.14
N VAL A 715 35.34 2.80 -14.24
CA VAL A 715 34.10 2.04 -14.34
C VAL A 715 34.37 0.52 -14.37
N HIS A 716 35.39 0.07 -15.12
CA HIS A 716 35.80 -1.34 -15.13
C HIS A 716 36.56 -1.79 -13.87
N SER A 717 37.13 -0.87 -13.09
CA SER A 717 37.71 -1.16 -11.78
C SER A 717 36.61 -1.51 -10.78
N ILE A 718 35.61 -0.63 -10.65
CA ILE A 718 34.42 -0.86 -9.81
C ILE A 718 33.65 -2.11 -10.23
N ALA A 719 33.47 -2.34 -11.54
CA ALA A 719 32.82 -3.55 -12.03
C ALA A 719 33.56 -4.84 -11.63
N ARG A 720 34.90 -4.83 -11.66
CA ARG A 720 35.72 -5.97 -11.20
C ARG A 720 35.61 -6.19 -9.70
N GLN A 721 35.66 -5.12 -8.89
CA GLN A 721 35.51 -5.20 -7.44
C GLN A 721 34.14 -5.76 -7.01
N LEU A 722 33.08 -5.44 -7.76
CA LEU A 722 31.71 -5.90 -7.50
C LEU A 722 31.32 -7.21 -8.22
N GLY A 723 32.25 -7.86 -8.95
CA GLY A 723 31.96 -9.12 -9.66
C GLY A 723 30.96 -8.98 -10.82
N ILE A 724 30.89 -7.81 -11.47
CA ILE A 724 29.96 -7.52 -12.56
C ILE A 724 30.61 -7.82 -13.92
N ALA A 725 29.92 -8.62 -14.75
CA ALA A 725 30.42 -9.06 -16.05
C ALA A 725 30.67 -7.86 -17.01
N ALA A 726 31.82 -7.86 -17.69
CA ALA A 726 32.24 -6.73 -18.54
C ALA A 726 31.24 -6.35 -19.65
N GLN A 727 30.45 -7.30 -20.16
CA GLN A 727 29.38 -7.04 -21.14
C GLN A 727 28.23 -6.15 -20.63
N ASN A 728 28.04 -6.11 -19.30
CA ASN A 728 27.00 -5.35 -18.60
C ASN A 728 27.48 -3.96 -18.14
N VAL A 729 28.69 -3.55 -18.54
CA VAL A 729 29.33 -2.30 -18.15
C VAL A 729 29.34 -1.33 -19.34
N ARG A 730 28.97 -0.07 -19.10
CA ARG A 730 29.01 1.01 -20.09
C ARG A 730 29.53 2.30 -19.44
N SER A 731 30.72 2.70 -19.88
CA SER A 731 31.42 3.95 -19.59
C SER A 731 31.01 5.07 -20.54
N ARG A 732 31.44 6.32 -20.27
CA ARG A 732 31.32 7.50 -21.14
C ARG A 732 29.91 7.79 -21.71
N CYS A 733 28.86 7.34 -21.02
CA CYS A 733 27.48 7.44 -21.48
C CYS A 733 26.91 8.85 -21.27
N THR A 734 26.34 9.44 -22.33
CA THR A 734 25.47 10.61 -22.19
C THR A 734 24.09 10.20 -21.63
N PRO A 735 23.26 11.13 -21.12
CA PRO A 735 21.89 10.81 -20.68
C PRO A 735 21.03 10.11 -21.76
N ILE A 736 21.24 10.45 -23.03
CA ILE A 736 20.56 9.83 -24.17
C ILE A 736 21.05 8.39 -24.40
N ASP A 737 22.34 8.12 -24.18
CA ASP A 737 22.89 6.76 -24.30
C ASP A 737 22.43 5.87 -23.14
N LYS A 738 22.35 6.42 -21.92
CA LYS A 738 21.72 5.75 -20.76
C LYS A 738 20.29 5.34 -21.09
N GLN A 739 19.48 6.28 -21.59
CA GLN A 739 18.10 6.01 -22.02
C GLN A 739 18.03 4.91 -23.09
N ARG A 740 18.86 5.00 -24.14
CA ARG A 740 18.88 4.01 -25.23
C ARG A 740 19.24 2.62 -24.71
N TYR A 741 20.23 2.51 -23.82
CA TYR A 741 20.61 1.23 -23.20
C TYR A 741 19.48 0.63 -22.38
N ILE A 742 18.84 1.42 -21.51
CA ILE A 742 17.67 0.99 -20.71
C ILE A 742 16.54 0.52 -21.62
N GLN A 743 16.24 1.24 -22.71
CA GLN A 743 15.24 0.82 -23.69
C GLN A 743 15.61 -0.50 -24.39
N THR A 744 16.89 -0.78 -24.65
CA THR A 744 17.28 -2.11 -25.17
C THR A 744 17.01 -3.21 -24.14
N LEU A 745 17.33 -2.99 -22.85
CA LEU A 745 17.08 -3.96 -21.78
C LEU A 745 15.59 -4.19 -21.52
N VAL A 746 14.74 -3.16 -21.61
CA VAL A 746 13.28 -3.25 -21.43
C VAL A 746 12.55 -3.90 -22.61
N ASN A 747 13.10 -3.77 -23.83
CA ASN A 747 12.53 -4.34 -25.04
C ASN A 747 13.12 -5.71 -25.43
N GLN A 748 14.13 -6.20 -24.71
CA GLN A 748 14.62 -7.56 -24.88
C GLN A 748 13.47 -8.57 -24.64
N PRO A 749 13.31 -9.60 -25.50
CA PRO A 749 12.43 -10.70 -25.20
C PRO A 749 12.99 -11.45 -23.99
N GLY A 750 12.21 -11.52 -22.90
CA GLY A 750 12.56 -12.33 -21.74
C GLY A 750 12.73 -13.82 -22.10
N HIS A 751 13.29 -14.59 -21.16
CA HIS A 751 13.59 -16.04 -21.28
C HIS A 751 12.62 -16.81 -22.21
N PRO A 752 13.12 -17.80 -22.99
CA PRO A 752 12.43 -18.41 -24.15
C PRO A 752 11.04 -19.03 -23.91
N HIS A 753 10.56 -19.09 -22.67
CA HIS A 753 9.22 -19.54 -22.30
C HIS A 753 8.23 -18.44 -21.85
N LYS A 754 8.60 -17.14 -21.85
CA LYS A 754 7.69 -16.05 -21.43
C LYS A 754 7.72 -14.83 -22.36
N LYS A 755 6.58 -14.59 -23.04
CA LYS A 755 6.20 -13.36 -23.76
C LYS A 755 5.97 -12.15 -22.83
N ILE A 756 6.87 -11.89 -21.88
CA ILE A 756 6.73 -10.81 -20.89
C ILE A 756 7.92 -9.86 -21.03
N ARG A 757 7.66 -8.55 -21.08
CA ARG A 757 8.70 -7.51 -21.02
C ARG A 757 9.56 -7.70 -19.77
N THR A 758 10.87 -7.62 -19.94
CA THR A 758 11.88 -7.64 -18.88
C THR A 758 11.74 -6.44 -17.96
N THR A 759 11.42 -6.69 -16.68
CA THR A 759 11.42 -5.61 -15.68
C THR A 759 12.85 -5.18 -15.41
N THR A 760 13.15 -3.94 -15.80
CA THR A 760 14.44 -3.30 -15.59
C THR A 760 14.29 -2.18 -14.58
N ILE A 761 14.98 -2.32 -13.45
CA ILE A 761 15.10 -1.29 -12.41
C ILE A 761 16.33 -0.44 -12.77
N PHE A 762 16.20 0.88 -12.76
CA PHE A 762 17.34 1.79 -12.86
C PHE A 762 17.48 2.59 -11.56
N VAL A 763 18.71 2.68 -11.03
CA VAL A 763 19.03 3.34 -9.76
C VAL A 763 19.97 4.52 -10.03
N GLY A 764 19.60 5.72 -9.56
CA GLY A 764 20.40 6.94 -9.76
C GLY A 764 20.07 8.07 -8.78
N ASP A 765 20.99 9.01 -8.63
CA ASP A 765 20.93 10.15 -7.70
C ASP A 765 20.96 11.52 -8.40
N GLY A 766 21.51 11.61 -9.62
CA GLY A 766 21.74 12.88 -10.31
C GLY A 766 20.59 13.42 -11.16
N THR A 767 20.56 14.74 -11.40
CA THR A 767 19.73 15.41 -12.42
C THR A 767 19.86 14.75 -13.80
N ASN A 768 21.08 14.38 -14.15
CA ASN A 768 21.46 13.74 -15.42
C ASN A 768 20.75 12.39 -15.65
N ASP A 769 20.21 11.79 -14.58
CA ASP A 769 19.58 10.49 -14.59
C ASP A 769 18.05 10.54 -14.63
N ALA A 770 17.43 11.73 -14.56
CA ALA A 770 15.97 11.88 -14.60
C ALA A 770 15.34 11.23 -15.86
N ILE A 771 16.01 11.35 -17.02
CA ILE A 771 15.58 10.70 -18.27
C ILE A 771 15.74 9.18 -18.19
N ALA A 772 16.81 8.69 -17.57
CA ALA A 772 17.10 7.27 -17.39
C ALA A 772 16.06 6.62 -16.45
N LEU A 773 15.83 7.23 -15.28
CA LEU A 773 14.79 6.88 -14.30
C LEU A 773 13.42 6.72 -14.97
N ALA A 774 12.93 7.78 -15.64
CA ALA A 774 11.62 7.79 -16.30
C ALA A 774 11.50 6.83 -17.51
N SER A 775 12.63 6.38 -18.10
CA SER A 775 12.64 5.43 -19.22
C SER A 775 12.68 3.96 -18.82
N SER A 776 12.95 3.69 -17.54
CA SER A 776 13.07 2.34 -17.00
C SER A 776 11.70 1.71 -16.70
N THR A 777 11.65 0.47 -16.21
CA THR A 777 10.38 -0.11 -15.73
C THR A 777 10.02 0.36 -14.32
N ILE A 778 11.04 0.69 -13.52
CA ILE A 778 10.94 1.27 -12.18
C ILE A 778 12.18 2.17 -11.99
N GLY A 779 11.97 3.48 -11.96
CA GLY A 779 13.02 4.42 -11.61
C GLY A 779 13.17 4.49 -10.09
N VAL A 780 14.37 4.22 -9.57
CA VAL A 780 14.70 4.30 -8.14
C VAL A 780 15.65 5.47 -7.91
N HIS A 781 15.15 6.55 -7.32
CA HIS A 781 15.99 7.66 -6.90
C HIS A 781 16.59 7.35 -5.52
N MET A 782 17.91 7.51 -5.39
CA MET A 782 18.59 7.41 -4.11
C MET A 782 18.85 8.82 -3.54
N ASN A 783 18.21 9.13 -2.41
CA ASN A 783 18.32 10.45 -1.79
C ASN A 783 19.70 10.64 -1.13
N GLN A 784 20.28 11.82 -1.30
CA GLN A 784 21.54 12.25 -0.69
C GLN A 784 21.40 13.67 -0.13
N GLU A 785 22.35 14.10 0.71
CA GLU A 785 22.44 15.47 1.27
C GLU A 785 22.46 16.57 0.19
N THR A 786 22.81 16.23 -1.06
CA THR A 786 22.80 17.12 -2.23
C THR A 786 21.93 16.60 -3.38
N GLY A 787 20.94 15.74 -3.09
CA GLY A 787 20.03 15.15 -4.08
C GLY A 787 19.21 16.20 -4.84
N SER A 788 18.86 15.92 -6.10
CA SER A 788 18.09 16.85 -6.92
C SER A 788 16.60 16.52 -6.94
N ASP A 789 15.77 17.52 -6.61
CA ASP A 789 14.31 17.49 -6.73
C ASP A 789 13.82 17.01 -8.12
N VAL A 790 14.60 17.26 -9.19
CA VAL A 790 14.28 16.82 -10.56
C VAL A 790 14.39 15.31 -10.70
N ALA A 791 15.43 14.70 -10.12
CA ALA A 791 15.63 13.25 -10.13
C ALA A 791 14.61 12.55 -9.22
N GLN A 792 14.35 13.12 -8.04
CA GLN A 792 13.28 12.66 -7.15
C GLN A 792 11.91 12.71 -7.83
N SER A 793 11.61 13.78 -8.56
CA SER A 793 10.34 13.94 -9.29
C SER A 793 10.14 12.83 -10.35
N ALA A 794 11.18 12.55 -11.14
CA ALA A 794 11.15 11.60 -12.25
C ALA A 794 11.13 10.10 -11.86
N ALA A 795 11.46 9.76 -10.62
CA ALA A 795 11.50 8.37 -10.15
C ALA A 795 10.12 7.82 -9.73
N ASP A 796 9.98 6.48 -9.77
CA ASP A 796 8.83 5.73 -9.26
C ASP A 796 8.96 5.34 -7.78
N VAL A 797 10.19 5.24 -7.28
CA VAL A 797 10.53 4.88 -5.91
C VAL A 797 11.65 5.81 -5.43
N VAL A 798 11.57 6.27 -4.20
CA VAL A 798 12.60 7.09 -3.54
C VAL A 798 13.12 6.33 -2.33
N LEU A 799 14.44 6.16 -2.25
CA LEU A 799 15.13 5.61 -1.08
C LEU A 799 15.49 6.78 -0.17
N MET A 800 14.98 6.78 1.07
CA MET A 800 15.21 7.87 2.04
C MET A 800 16.65 7.92 2.53
N ARG A 801 17.27 6.76 2.69
CA ARG A 801 18.69 6.57 3.04
C ARG A 801 19.49 6.22 1.78
N PRO A 802 20.73 6.71 1.62
CA PRO A 802 21.63 6.30 0.55
C PRO A 802 22.26 4.91 0.83
N SER A 803 21.39 3.90 0.99
CA SER A 803 21.75 2.49 1.15
C SER A 803 21.16 1.67 -0.02
N LEU A 804 22.02 0.87 -0.64
CA LEU A 804 21.70 -0.02 -1.74
C LEU A 804 20.90 -1.24 -1.24
N SER A 805 21.09 -1.64 0.02
CA SER A 805 20.33 -2.73 0.65
C SER A 805 18.80 -2.51 0.62
N SER A 806 18.36 -1.25 0.61
CA SER A 806 16.94 -0.85 0.47
C SER A 806 16.29 -1.33 -0.83
N ILE A 807 17.07 -1.59 -1.88
CA ILE A 807 16.61 -2.20 -3.14
C ILE A 807 16.14 -3.64 -2.92
N LEU A 808 16.87 -4.41 -2.09
CA LEU A 808 16.46 -5.77 -1.70
C LEU A 808 15.18 -5.71 -0.85
N THR A 809 15.07 -4.73 0.06
CA THR A 809 13.86 -4.48 0.85
C THR A 809 12.65 -4.17 -0.05
N MET A 810 12.80 -3.28 -1.03
CA MET A 810 11.79 -2.95 -2.03
C MET A 810 11.29 -4.21 -2.78
N ILE A 811 12.22 -5.04 -3.28
CA ILE A 811 11.92 -6.29 -3.99
C ILE A 811 11.18 -7.28 -3.06
N ASN A 812 11.63 -7.44 -1.82
CA ASN A 812 11.03 -8.34 -0.82
C ASN A 812 9.60 -7.91 -0.43
N ILE A 813 9.35 -6.60 -0.27
CA ILE A 813 8.02 -6.07 0.05
C ILE A 813 7.06 -6.30 -1.12
N SER A 814 7.52 -6.00 -2.36
CA SER A 814 6.77 -6.28 -3.59
C SER A 814 6.37 -7.76 -3.70
N GLU A 815 7.30 -8.67 -3.39
CA GLU A 815 7.04 -10.11 -3.46
C GLU A 815 5.97 -10.55 -2.44
N LYS A 816 6.12 -10.11 -1.18
CA LYS A 816 5.16 -10.41 -0.11
C LYS A 816 3.78 -9.83 -0.41
N ALA A 817 3.71 -8.58 -0.86
CA ALA A 817 2.45 -7.93 -1.25
C ALA A 817 1.73 -8.71 -2.36
N VAL A 818 2.43 -9.02 -3.46
CA VAL A 818 1.83 -9.74 -4.59
C VAL A 818 1.48 -11.19 -4.25
N ARG A 819 2.26 -11.86 -3.38
CA ARG A 819 1.93 -13.19 -2.85
C ARG A 819 0.64 -13.14 -2.01
N ARG A 820 0.47 -12.15 -1.14
CA ARG A 820 -0.75 -11.93 -0.34
C ARG A 820 -1.97 -11.60 -1.22
N ILE A 821 -1.80 -10.77 -2.24
CA ILE A 821 -2.86 -10.48 -3.23
C ILE A 821 -3.28 -11.78 -3.92
N LYS A 822 -2.36 -12.53 -4.53
CA LYS A 822 -2.67 -13.81 -5.20
C LYS A 822 -3.40 -14.80 -4.28
N PHE A 823 -2.98 -14.90 -3.02
CA PHE A 823 -3.66 -15.72 -2.01
C PHE A 823 -5.11 -15.26 -1.79
N ASN A 824 -5.32 -13.97 -1.53
CA ASN A 824 -6.67 -13.41 -1.28
C ASN A 824 -7.62 -13.64 -2.48
N PHE A 825 -7.12 -13.50 -3.71
CA PHE A 825 -7.90 -13.81 -4.93
C PHE A 825 -8.22 -15.31 -5.05
N GLY A 826 -7.22 -16.18 -4.86
CA GLY A 826 -7.42 -17.62 -4.91
C GLY A 826 -8.43 -18.11 -3.87
N TRP A 827 -8.30 -17.64 -2.63
CA TRP A 827 -9.22 -17.96 -1.54
C TRP A 827 -10.65 -17.48 -1.81
N SER A 828 -10.82 -16.22 -2.20
CA SER A 828 -12.16 -15.67 -2.51
C SER A 828 -12.80 -16.37 -3.71
N PHE A 829 -12.02 -16.79 -4.71
CA PHE A 829 -12.55 -17.54 -5.84
C PHE A 829 -13.00 -18.96 -5.44
N VAL A 830 -12.14 -19.71 -4.72
CA VAL A 830 -12.46 -21.08 -4.26
C VAL A 830 -13.70 -21.07 -3.37
N TYR A 831 -13.77 -20.14 -2.41
CA TYR A 831 -14.97 -20.00 -1.57
C TYR A 831 -16.20 -19.69 -2.41
N ASN A 832 -16.17 -18.64 -3.24
CA ASN A 832 -17.37 -18.19 -3.96
C ASN A 832 -17.90 -19.28 -4.90
N VAL A 833 -17.02 -20.04 -5.56
CA VAL A 833 -17.41 -21.19 -6.38
C VAL A 833 -18.06 -22.28 -5.53
N PHE A 834 -17.44 -22.70 -4.43
CA PHE A 834 -17.97 -23.74 -3.56
C PHE A 834 -19.33 -23.35 -2.93
N ALA A 835 -19.45 -22.09 -2.50
CA ALA A 835 -20.65 -21.58 -1.87
C ALA A 835 -21.79 -21.37 -2.90
N ILE A 836 -21.50 -20.96 -4.14
CA ILE A 836 -22.48 -20.96 -5.24
C ILE A 836 -22.98 -22.38 -5.53
N LEU A 837 -22.11 -23.40 -5.53
CA LEU A 837 -22.51 -24.80 -5.75
C LEU A 837 -23.44 -25.33 -4.63
N LEU A 838 -23.13 -25.03 -3.36
CA LEU A 838 -24.00 -25.33 -2.21
C LEU A 838 -25.33 -24.54 -2.25
N GLY A 839 -25.30 -23.29 -2.70
CA GLY A 839 -26.48 -22.44 -2.84
C GLY A 839 -27.40 -22.84 -4.00
N ALA A 840 -26.83 -23.34 -5.10
CA ALA A 840 -27.54 -23.90 -6.24
C ALA A 840 -28.11 -25.30 -5.97
N GLY A 841 -27.72 -25.95 -4.87
CA GLY A 841 -28.15 -27.32 -4.53
C GLY A 841 -27.48 -28.40 -5.38
N ALA A 842 -26.25 -28.18 -5.85
CA ALA A 842 -25.49 -29.17 -6.61
C ALA A 842 -25.18 -30.44 -5.79
N PHE A 843 -25.14 -30.31 -4.46
CA PHE A 843 -25.04 -31.40 -3.51
C PHE A 843 -26.42 -31.65 -2.90
N VAL A 844 -26.97 -32.86 -3.09
CA VAL A 844 -28.37 -33.18 -2.73
C VAL A 844 -28.59 -33.12 -1.21
N ASP A 845 -27.61 -33.60 -0.43
CA ASP A 845 -27.69 -33.68 1.04
C ASP A 845 -27.10 -32.44 1.76
N ALA A 846 -26.38 -31.57 1.04
CA ALA A 846 -25.68 -30.42 1.60
C ALA A 846 -26.11 -29.12 0.90
N ARG A 847 -27.08 -28.43 1.50
CA ARG A 847 -27.63 -27.15 1.02
C ARG A 847 -27.38 -26.05 2.04
N ILE A 848 -27.07 -24.83 1.57
CA ILE A 848 -27.17 -23.61 2.38
C ILE A 848 -28.59 -23.02 2.23
N PRO A 849 -29.41 -22.93 3.30
CA PRO A 849 -30.65 -22.16 3.28
C PRO A 849 -30.40 -20.65 3.10
N PRO A 850 -31.29 -19.90 2.42
CA PRO A 850 -31.14 -18.45 2.20
C PRO A 850 -30.80 -17.65 3.46
N ARG A 851 -31.44 -17.99 4.59
CA ARG A 851 -31.21 -17.38 5.92
C ARG A 851 -29.78 -17.49 6.46
N PHE A 852 -28.98 -18.44 5.98
CA PHE A 852 -27.57 -18.60 6.36
C PHE A 852 -26.59 -18.11 5.29
N ALA A 853 -27.07 -17.77 4.09
CA ALA A 853 -26.24 -17.31 2.98
C ALA A 853 -25.46 -16.02 3.29
N GLY A 854 -26.12 -15.04 3.92
CA GLY A 854 -25.48 -13.78 4.34
C GLY A 854 -24.43 -13.94 5.45
N LEU A 855 -24.54 -14.99 6.28
CA LEU A 855 -23.49 -15.32 7.26
C LEU A 855 -22.24 -15.88 6.59
N GLY A 856 -22.41 -16.65 5.51
CA GLY A 856 -21.30 -17.05 4.64
C GLY A 856 -20.57 -15.83 4.06
N GLU A 857 -21.31 -14.84 3.55
CA GLU A 857 -20.73 -13.60 3.02
C GLU A 857 -19.91 -12.81 4.07
N LEU A 858 -20.37 -12.78 5.32
CA LEU A 858 -19.61 -12.21 6.44
C LEU A 858 -18.24 -12.91 6.59
N VAL A 859 -18.23 -14.26 6.56
CA VAL A 859 -17.00 -15.06 6.66
C VAL A 859 -16.05 -14.84 5.47
N ILE A 860 -16.58 -14.66 4.24
CA ILE A 860 -15.76 -14.34 3.04
C ILE A 860 -14.99 -13.04 3.22
N ARG A 861 -15.70 -11.97 3.61
CA ARG A 861 -15.11 -10.63 3.84
C ARG A 861 -14.08 -10.67 4.98
N SER A 862 -14.08 -11.72 5.79
CA SER A 862 -13.30 -11.88 7.02
C SER A 862 -12.12 -12.86 6.95
N GLY A 863 -11.93 -13.58 5.84
CA GLY A 863 -11.13 -14.81 5.72
C GLY A 863 -9.59 -14.74 5.87
N ASN A 864 -9.07 -13.78 6.65
CA ASN A 864 -7.70 -13.76 7.17
C ASN A 864 -7.54 -12.63 8.21
N ILE A 865 -8.23 -11.51 8.00
CA ILE A 865 -8.06 -10.29 8.79
C ILE A 865 -8.99 -10.28 10.03
N THR A 866 -10.10 -11.02 9.99
CA THR A 866 -11.10 -11.00 11.08
C THR A 866 -11.15 -12.26 11.93
N MET A 867 -10.42 -13.34 11.62
CA MET A 867 -10.22 -14.40 12.63
C MET A 867 -9.36 -13.84 13.78
N ASP A 868 -8.26 -13.16 13.46
CA ASP A 868 -7.43 -12.46 14.45
C ASP A 868 -8.24 -11.41 15.22
N VAL A 869 -8.99 -10.53 14.53
CA VAL A 869 -9.84 -9.52 15.22
C VAL A 869 -10.98 -10.16 16.02
N PHE A 870 -11.59 -11.26 15.56
CA PHE A 870 -12.66 -11.93 16.30
C PHE A 870 -12.12 -12.64 17.55
N LEU A 871 -10.98 -13.32 17.42
CA LEU A 871 -10.24 -13.88 18.54
C LEU A 871 -9.81 -12.79 19.52
N ASP A 872 -9.28 -11.66 19.04
CA ASP A 872 -8.81 -10.55 19.88
C ASP A 872 -9.96 -9.80 20.57
N ILE A 873 -11.13 -9.66 19.92
CA ILE A 873 -12.39 -9.20 20.54
C ILE A 873 -12.84 -10.19 21.62
N CYS A 874 -12.91 -11.50 21.30
CA CYS A 874 -13.30 -12.53 22.27
C CYS A 874 -12.32 -12.61 23.45
N ASP A 875 -11.03 -12.43 23.22
CA ASP A 875 -10.01 -12.37 24.26
C ASP A 875 -10.17 -11.11 25.12
N THR A 876 -10.44 -9.94 24.52
CA THR A 876 -10.67 -8.68 25.24
C THR A 876 -11.93 -8.70 26.11
N PHE A 877 -13.03 -9.28 25.63
CA PHE A 877 -14.30 -9.30 26.38
C PHE A 877 -14.48 -10.51 27.30
N PHE A 878 -13.82 -11.64 27.03
CA PHE A 878 -14.09 -12.91 27.71
C PHE A 878 -12.83 -13.67 28.14
N PHE A 879 -11.94 -14.04 27.20
CA PHE A 879 -10.88 -14.99 27.53
C PHE A 879 -9.74 -14.40 28.37
N ASP A 880 -9.41 -13.11 28.29
CA ASP A 880 -8.43 -12.49 29.20
C ASP A 880 -8.85 -12.69 30.66
N ARG A 881 -10.14 -12.44 30.97
CA ARG A 881 -10.68 -12.57 32.33
C ARG A 881 -10.70 -14.03 32.79
N LEU A 882 -10.96 -14.96 31.86
CA LEU A 882 -10.92 -16.39 32.11
C LEU A 882 -9.48 -16.88 32.37
N TYR A 883 -8.52 -16.53 31.51
CA TYR A 883 -7.12 -16.96 31.68
C TYR A 883 -6.42 -16.23 32.83
N ALA A 884 -6.83 -15.02 33.20
CA ALA A 884 -6.35 -14.35 34.42
C ALA A 884 -6.88 -15.02 35.71
N THR A 885 -8.07 -15.63 35.70
CA THR A 885 -8.59 -16.39 36.85
C THR A 885 -8.05 -17.82 36.92
N ILE A 886 -7.74 -18.46 35.79
CA ILE A 886 -7.19 -19.82 35.75
C ILE A 886 -5.66 -19.83 35.96
N LEU A 887 -4.95 -18.86 35.39
CA LEU A 887 -3.48 -18.73 35.44
C LEU A 887 -3.05 -17.31 35.87
N PRO A 888 -3.32 -16.92 37.14
CA PRO A 888 -2.91 -15.63 37.68
C PRO A 888 -1.38 -15.53 37.76
N ARG A 889 -0.84 -14.41 37.32
CA ARG A 889 0.59 -14.10 37.41
C ARG A 889 0.96 -13.76 38.86
N GLN A 890 1.76 -14.61 39.50
CA GLN A 890 2.24 -14.35 40.85
C GLN A 890 3.13 -13.09 40.86
N ASN A 891 2.87 -12.18 41.80
CA ASN A 891 3.45 -10.83 41.94
C ASN A 891 2.95 -9.78 40.91
N PHE A 892 1.75 -9.25 41.15
CA PHE A 892 1.25 -8.02 40.52
C PHE A 892 1.07 -6.92 41.59
N PRO A 893 1.82 -5.81 41.55
CA PRO A 893 1.56 -4.65 42.39
C PRO A 893 0.25 -3.96 41.97
N SER A 894 -0.53 -3.48 42.94
CA SER A 894 -1.91 -3.03 42.72
C SER A 894 -2.08 -1.57 42.25
N ASN A 895 -1.07 -0.97 41.61
CA ASN A 895 -1.06 0.47 41.27
C ASN A 895 -0.98 0.74 39.75
N ASN A 896 -1.54 1.88 39.35
CA ASN A 896 -1.94 2.23 37.98
C ASN A 896 -0.81 2.59 36.98
N THR A 897 0.34 1.93 36.98
CA THR A 897 1.42 2.19 35.99
C THR A 897 1.56 1.09 34.94
N LEU A 898 0.55 0.98 34.06
CA LEU A 898 0.60 0.15 32.84
C LEU A 898 1.72 0.56 31.85
N HIS A 899 2.28 1.78 32.00
CA HIS A 899 3.29 2.34 31.10
C HIS A 899 4.75 1.92 31.42
N GLU A 900 5.08 1.56 32.67
CA GLU A 900 6.49 1.47 33.11
C GLU A 900 7.15 0.09 32.88
N LEU A 901 6.36 -0.99 32.70
CA LEU A 901 6.86 -2.37 32.74
C LEU A 901 7.03 -3.06 31.38
N GLY A 902 7.19 -2.29 30.29
CA GLY A 902 7.47 -2.84 28.95
C GLY A 902 6.37 -3.75 28.39
N VAL A 903 5.14 -3.63 28.89
CA VAL A 903 3.98 -4.44 28.47
C VAL A 903 3.67 -4.24 26.97
N GLU A 904 4.01 -3.07 26.41
CA GLU A 904 3.89 -2.78 24.98
C GLU A 904 4.73 -3.71 24.09
N ALA A 905 5.87 -4.20 24.57
CA ALA A 905 6.71 -5.16 23.85
C ALA A 905 6.21 -6.61 23.95
N HIS A 906 5.28 -6.91 24.88
CA HIS A 906 4.86 -8.29 25.19
C HIS A 906 3.75 -8.83 24.27
N ASN A 907 3.07 -7.97 23.50
CA ASN A 907 2.01 -8.32 22.53
C ASN A 907 2.20 -7.58 21.19
N GLN A 908 3.47 -7.41 20.76
CA GLN A 908 3.85 -6.46 19.72
C GLN A 908 3.37 -6.86 18.31
N HIS A 909 3.17 -8.16 18.05
CA HIS A 909 2.79 -8.65 16.72
C HIS A 909 1.36 -8.29 16.31
N VAL A 910 0.46 -8.02 17.27
CA VAL A 910 -0.95 -7.68 17.00
C VAL A 910 -1.13 -6.19 16.67
N ARG A 911 -0.32 -5.30 17.27
CA ARG A 911 -0.37 -3.83 17.00
C ARG A 911 -0.15 -3.47 15.53
N LEU A 912 0.65 -4.26 14.81
CA LEU A 912 0.93 -4.09 13.38
C LEU A 912 -0.31 -4.25 12.47
N TYR A 913 -1.43 -4.75 13.01
CA TYR A 913 -2.68 -4.88 12.26
C TYR A 913 -3.88 -4.19 12.94
N TYR A 914 -4.00 -4.16 14.27
CA TYR A 914 -5.13 -3.50 14.96
C TYR A 914 -4.81 -2.86 16.33
N PRO A 915 -5.50 -1.76 16.71
CA PRO A 915 -5.29 -1.04 17.96
C PRO A 915 -6.38 -1.32 19.02
N LEU A 916 -6.82 -2.57 19.21
CA LEU A 916 -7.60 -2.90 20.42
C LEU A 916 -6.62 -2.96 21.59
N GLN A 917 -6.79 -2.07 22.58
CA GLN A 917 -5.97 -2.16 23.79
C GLN A 917 -6.30 -3.46 24.53
N PRO A 918 -5.30 -4.22 25.00
CA PRO A 918 -5.54 -5.41 25.83
C PRO A 918 -6.38 -5.03 27.06
N SER A 919 -7.27 -5.91 27.50
CA SER A 919 -8.01 -5.62 28.72
C SER A 919 -7.06 -5.54 29.92
N GLN A 920 -7.48 -4.87 31.00
CA GLN A 920 -6.71 -4.82 32.25
C GLN A 920 -6.37 -6.22 32.80
N TRP A 921 -7.14 -7.25 32.42
CA TRP A 921 -6.94 -8.65 32.80
C TRP A 921 -5.89 -9.37 31.92
N ALA A 922 -5.59 -8.86 30.73
CA ALA A 922 -4.55 -9.43 29.86
C ALA A 922 -3.17 -9.41 30.53
N ALA A 923 -2.87 -8.34 31.28
CA ALA A 923 -1.58 -8.16 31.95
C ALA A 923 -1.43 -9.07 33.19
N SER A 924 -2.52 -9.40 33.88
CA SER A 924 -2.54 -10.21 35.09
C SER A 924 -2.61 -11.72 34.85
N SER A 925 -2.85 -12.17 33.61
CA SER A 925 -2.61 -13.56 33.21
C SER A 925 -1.12 -13.81 32.94
N SER A 926 -0.63 -15.00 33.25
CA SER A 926 0.72 -15.44 32.89
C SER A 926 0.84 -15.96 31.44
N TRP A 927 -0.28 -16.18 30.74
CA TRP A 927 -0.31 -16.76 29.39
C TRP A 927 -0.52 -15.67 28.32
N ARG A 928 0.48 -15.45 27.45
CA ARG A 928 0.49 -14.35 26.45
C ARG A 928 -0.59 -14.51 25.39
N ARG A 929 -1.15 -13.39 24.89
CA ARG A 929 -2.14 -13.37 23.79
C ARG A 929 -1.55 -13.89 22.47
N ASP A 930 -0.31 -13.53 22.17
CA ASP A 930 0.41 -13.89 20.95
C ASP A 930 0.84 -15.39 20.93
N ASP A 931 0.55 -16.14 22.00
CA ASP A 931 0.91 -17.55 22.13
C ASP A 931 -0.07 -18.43 21.35
N LEU A 932 0.45 -19.12 20.32
CA LEU A 932 -0.31 -20.01 19.43
C LEU A 932 -1.12 -21.06 20.22
N SER A 933 -0.60 -21.51 21.36
CA SER A 933 -1.27 -22.49 22.23
C SER A 933 -2.55 -21.94 22.87
N ARG A 934 -2.55 -20.66 23.29
CA ARG A 934 -3.72 -19.95 23.82
C ARG A 934 -4.75 -19.71 22.71
N GLN A 935 -4.30 -19.22 21.55
CA GLN A 935 -5.17 -18.91 20.42
C GLN A 935 -5.88 -20.15 19.89
N ALA A 936 -5.18 -21.28 19.76
CA ALA A 936 -5.77 -22.56 19.36
C ALA A 936 -6.83 -23.05 20.36
N LEU A 937 -6.60 -22.87 21.67
CA LEU A 937 -7.56 -23.23 22.71
C LEU A 937 -8.81 -22.32 22.69
N SER A 938 -8.63 -20.99 22.56
CA SER A 938 -9.75 -20.05 22.36
C SER A 938 -10.57 -20.41 21.12
N LEU A 939 -9.92 -20.70 19.98
CA LEU A 939 -10.57 -21.09 18.73
C LEU A 939 -11.34 -22.41 18.86
N PHE A 940 -10.78 -23.43 19.52
CA PHE A 940 -11.47 -24.70 19.81
C PHE A 940 -12.74 -24.48 20.64
N LEU A 941 -12.64 -23.70 21.73
CA LEU A 941 -13.78 -23.39 22.60
C LEU A 941 -14.86 -22.60 21.87
N ILE A 942 -14.49 -21.59 21.08
CA ILE A 942 -15.40 -20.84 20.19
C ILE A 942 -16.11 -21.80 19.24
N THR A 943 -15.36 -22.63 18.52
CA THR A 943 -15.89 -23.48 17.44
C THR A 943 -16.85 -24.54 17.99
N CYS A 944 -16.48 -25.22 19.08
CA CYS A 944 -17.36 -26.20 19.73
C CYS A 944 -18.63 -25.54 20.30
N THR A 945 -18.53 -24.34 20.87
CA THR A 945 -19.69 -23.59 21.37
C THR A 945 -20.63 -23.18 20.25
N LEU A 946 -20.08 -22.70 19.13
CA LEU A 946 -20.86 -22.33 17.95
C LEU A 946 -21.56 -23.57 17.37
N LEU A 947 -20.85 -24.68 17.17
CA LEU A 947 -21.43 -25.96 16.73
C LEU A 947 -22.51 -26.49 17.69
N TYR A 948 -22.31 -26.39 19.01
CA TYR A 948 -23.27 -26.81 20.02
C TYR A 948 -24.57 -25.96 20.02
N HIS A 949 -24.52 -24.74 19.51
CA HIS A 949 -25.69 -23.86 19.42
C HIS A 949 -26.34 -23.83 18.04
N THR A 950 -25.59 -24.04 16.95
CA THR A 950 -26.10 -23.93 15.58
C THR A 950 -26.42 -25.25 14.89
N ILE A 951 -25.60 -26.30 15.10
CA ILE A 951 -25.73 -27.59 14.39
C ILE A 951 -26.22 -28.71 15.31
N TYR A 952 -25.79 -28.74 16.57
CA TYR A 952 -26.12 -29.84 17.49
C TYR A 952 -27.63 -29.94 17.79
N ASN A 953 -28.21 -31.11 17.54
CA ASN A 953 -29.63 -31.33 17.71
C ASN A 953 -30.01 -31.43 19.19
N LYS A 954 -30.54 -30.33 19.75
CA LYS A 954 -30.94 -30.21 21.16
C LYS A 954 -32.03 -31.21 21.60
N SER A 955 -32.71 -31.92 20.70
CA SER A 955 -33.62 -33.01 21.09
C SER A 955 -32.87 -34.18 21.76
N LEU A 956 -31.60 -34.40 21.40
CA LEU A 956 -30.75 -35.45 21.97
C LEU A 956 -30.45 -35.24 23.47
N LEU A 957 -30.57 -34.00 23.97
CA LEU A 957 -30.45 -33.68 25.40
C LEU A 957 -31.55 -34.31 26.26
N LYS A 958 -32.69 -34.70 25.66
CA LYS A 958 -33.81 -35.38 26.34
C LYS A 958 -33.66 -36.90 26.37
N HIS A 959 -32.62 -37.45 25.76
CA HIS A 959 -32.43 -38.89 25.67
C HIS A 959 -32.01 -39.48 27.03
N PRO A 960 -32.58 -40.62 27.49
CA PRO A 960 -32.36 -41.15 28.84
C PRO A 960 -30.93 -41.59 29.16
N LYS A 961 -30.04 -41.62 28.16
CA LYS A 961 -28.59 -41.91 28.33
C LYS A 961 -27.70 -40.65 28.37
N TYR A 962 -28.27 -39.44 28.29
CA TYR A 962 -27.54 -38.17 28.40
C TYR A 962 -27.33 -37.80 29.87
N LEU A 963 -26.11 -37.43 30.28
CA LEU A 963 -25.80 -37.16 31.69
C LEU A 963 -26.06 -35.68 32.05
N PRO A 964 -26.60 -35.36 33.25
CA PRO A 964 -26.96 -33.98 33.64
C PRO A 964 -25.82 -32.96 33.61
N HIS A 965 -24.56 -33.41 33.71
CA HIS A 965 -23.35 -32.58 33.64
C HIS A 965 -22.41 -32.99 32.51
N GLN A 966 -22.92 -33.69 31.48
CA GLN A 966 -22.13 -34.28 30.40
C GLN A 966 -21.18 -33.26 29.74
N THR A 967 -21.71 -32.14 29.25
CA THR A 967 -20.92 -31.10 28.57
C THR A 967 -19.76 -30.57 29.41
N ARG A 968 -19.97 -30.38 30.73
CA ARG A 968 -18.91 -29.91 31.65
C ARG A 968 -17.81 -30.97 31.83
N LEU A 969 -18.19 -32.24 31.88
CA LEU A 969 -17.24 -33.35 32.00
C LEU A 969 -16.47 -33.58 30.69
N GLU A 970 -17.14 -33.45 29.54
CA GLU A 970 -16.51 -33.51 28.21
C GLU A 970 -15.48 -32.39 28.04
N ILE A 971 -15.82 -31.13 28.37
CA ILE A 971 -14.89 -30.00 28.33
C ILE A 971 -13.68 -30.25 29.25
N ALA A 972 -13.92 -30.62 30.51
CA ALA A 972 -12.83 -30.87 31.47
C ALA A 972 -11.91 -32.02 31.03
N GLN A 973 -12.48 -33.07 30.44
CA GLN A 973 -11.69 -34.21 29.95
C GLN A 973 -10.93 -33.88 28.67
N SER A 974 -11.52 -33.11 27.74
CA SER A 974 -10.85 -32.59 26.55
C SER A 974 -9.68 -31.67 26.91
N MET A 975 -9.86 -30.75 27.88
CA MET A 975 -8.78 -29.89 28.39
C MET A 975 -7.63 -30.67 29.03
N PHE A 976 -7.91 -31.82 29.67
CA PHE A 976 -6.88 -32.71 30.22
C PHE A 976 -6.19 -33.55 29.14
N ALA A 977 -6.91 -34.01 28.12
CA ALA A 977 -6.37 -34.90 27.10
C ALA A 977 -5.46 -34.18 26.09
N MET A 978 -5.82 -32.97 25.65
CA MET A 978 -5.09 -32.24 24.59
C MET A 978 -3.59 -32.03 24.91
N PRO A 979 -3.16 -31.56 26.10
CA PRO A 979 -1.74 -31.37 26.41
C PRO A 979 -0.95 -32.68 26.44
N ILE A 980 -1.57 -33.77 26.91
CA ILE A 980 -0.91 -35.08 27.00
C ILE A 980 -0.73 -35.67 25.60
N MET A 981 -1.73 -35.54 24.73
CA MET A 981 -1.57 -35.94 23.32
C MET A 981 -0.49 -35.12 22.61
N ALA A 982 -0.42 -33.81 22.86
CA ALA A 982 0.65 -32.96 22.33
C ALA A 982 2.04 -33.43 22.80
N ILE A 983 2.21 -33.76 24.08
CA ILE A 983 3.47 -34.32 24.61
C ILE A 983 3.81 -35.66 23.92
N LEU A 984 2.82 -36.54 23.71
CA LEU A 984 3.02 -37.82 23.04
C LEU A 984 3.32 -37.69 21.53
N THR A 985 2.98 -36.56 20.88
CA THR A 985 3.35 -36.30 19.48
C THR A 985 4.70 -35.58 19.31
N VAL A 986 5.28 -34.99 20.36
CA VAL A 986 6.62 -34.34 20.31
C VAL A 986 7.70 -35.19 19.63
N PRO A 987 7.83 -36.52 19.86
CA PRO A 987 8.86 -37.32 19.18
C PRO A 987 8.74 -37.34 17.65
N PHE A 988 7.51 -37.30 17.11
CA PHE A 988 7.27 -37.22 15.67
C PHE A 988 7.59 -35.84 15.11
N PHE A 989 7.28 -34.78 15.86
CA PHE A 989 7.63 -33.40 15.49
C PHE A 989 9.15 -33.17 15.53
N LEU A 990 9.85 -33.76 16.51
CA LEU A 990 11.32 -33.77 16.53
C LEU A 990 11.90 -34.56 15.35
N ALA A 991 11.30 -35.68 14.97
CA ALA A 991 11.69 -36.43 13.77
C ALA A 991 11.47 -35.61 12.47
N GLU A 992 10.46 -34.75 12.42
CA GLU A 992 10.26 -33.79 11.31
C GLU A 992 11.35 -32.71 11.30
N ILE A 993 11.65 -32.08 12.44
CA ILE A 993 12.72 -31.08 12.57
C ILE A 993 14.10 -31.66 12.22
N HIS A 994 14.39 -32.89 12.62
CA HIS A 994 15.62 -33.61 12.27
C HIS A 994 15.63 -34.16 10.83
N GLY A 995 14.58 -33.93 10.04
CA GLY A 995 14.51 -34.33 8.63
C GLY A 995 14.39 -35.84 8.40
N TRP A 996 13.95 -36.60 9.40
CA TRP A 996 13.72 -38.06 9.29
C TRP A 996 12.40 -38.39 8.59
N THR A 997 11.44 -37.45 8.57
CA THR A 997 10.22 -37.56 7.76
C THR A 997 10.49 -37.25 6.29
N LYS A 998 9.87 -38.00 5.38
CA LYS A 998 9.95 -37.83 3.92
C LYS A 998 8.99 -36.75 3.40
N LEU A 999 8.78 -35.69 4.17
CA LEU A 999 7.90 -34.58 3.83
C LEU A 999 8.59 -33.64 2.82
N TYR A 1000 7.90 -33.29 1.75
CA TYR A 1000 8.44 -32.41 0.68
C TYR A 1000 7.45 -31.30 0.29
N ASP A 1001 7.97 -30.16 -0.16
CA ASP A 1001 7.14 -29.00 -0.55
C ASP A 1001 6.70 -29.10 -2.01
N PHE A 1002 7.67 -29.26 -2.93
CA PHE A 1002 7.45 -29.50 -4.36
C PHE A 1002 8.43 -30.58 -4.87
N PRO A 1003 8.09 -31.34 -5.93
CA PRO A 1003 9.01 -32.34 -6.49
C PRO A 1003 10.35 -31.79 -6.99
N SER A 1004 10.40 -30.51 -7.38
CA SER A 1004 11.62 -29.81 -7.79
C SER A 1004 12.49 -29.33 -6.62
N THR A 1005 11.98 -29.37 -5.39
CA THR A 1005 12.67 -28.97 -4.16
C THR A 1005 12.72 -30.11 -3.14
N ALA A 1006 12.43 -31.35 -3.57
CA ALA A 1006 12.55 -32.52 -2.73
C ALA A 1006 14.03 -32.81 -2.45
N ASN A 1007 14.35 -33.17 -1.21
CA ASN A 1007 15.70 -33.60 -0.83
C ASN A 1007 16.12 -34.78 -1.72
N PRO A 1008 17.34 -34.79 -2.33
CA PRO A 1008 17.79 -35.86 -3.23
C PRO A 1008 17.77 -37.26 -2.60
N ASN A 1009 17.76 -37.36 -1.27
CA ASN A 1009 17.64 -38.63 -0.54
C ASN A 1009 16.19 -39.18 -0.48
N ILE A 1010 15.18 -38.41 -0.90
CA ILE A 1010 13.77 -38.83 -0.91
C ILE A 1010 13.43 -39.41 -2.29
N GLN A 1011 13.43 -40.73 -2.40
CA GLN A 1011 12.99 -41.45 -3.61
C GLN A 1011 11.51 -41.81 -3.53
N THR A 1012 10.83 -41.75 -4.68
CA THR A 1012 9.45 -42.24 -4.82
C THR A 1012 9.43 -43.78 -4.71
N PRO A 1013 8.41 -44.37 -4.06
CA PRO A 1013 8.25 -45.82 -4.05
C PRO A 1013 8.23 -46.39 -5.47
N LEU A 1014 8.93 -47.51 -5.67
CA LEU A 1014 9.07 -48.19 -6.96
C LEU A 1014 9.65 -47.31 -8.09
N ASN A 1015 10.39 -46.25 -7.76
CA ASN A 1015 10.96 -45.28 -8.72
C ASN A 1015 9.91 -44.68 -9.69
N MET A 1016 8.66 -44.54 -9.25
CA MET A 1016 7.60 -43.97 -10.06
C MET A 1016 7.83 -42.48 -10.37
N PRO A 1017 7.43 -41.98 -11.55
CA PRO A 1017 7.54 -40.56 -11.87
C PRO A 1017 6.81 -39.69 -10.84
N TRP A 1018 7.44 -38.60 -10.37
CA TRP A 1018 6.88 -37.70 -9.35
C TRP A 1018 5.46 -37.20 -9.65
N LYS A 1019 5.11 -37.01 -10.93
CA LYS A 1019 3.75 -36.62 -11.35
C LYS A 1019 2.70 -37.68 -11.01
N VAL A 1020 3.05 -38.96 -11.10
CA VAL A 1020 2.18 -40.10 -10.75
C VAL A 1020 2.10 -40.22 -9.22
N TRP A 1021 3.23 -40.17 -8.53
CA TRP A 1021 3.27 -40.24 -7.07
C TRP A 1021 2.46 -39.12 -6.39
N THR A 1022 2.55 -37.89 -6.91
CA THR A 1022 1.81 -36.73 -6.37
C THR A 1022 0.29 -36.92 -6.44
N ILE A 1023 -0.23 -37.77 -7.34
CA ILE A 1023 -1.64 -38.15 -7.40
C ILE A 1023 -1.93 -39.38 -6.53
N LEU A 1024 -1.05 -40.39 -6.57
CA LEU A 1024 -1.23 -41.67 -5.87
C LEU A 1024 -1.10 -41.57 -4.34
N GLN A 1025 -0.35 -40.58 -3.83
CA GLN A 1025 -0.16 -40.36 -2.39
C GLN A 1025 -1.50 -40.15 -1.64
N TYR A 1026 -2.51 -39.53 -2.27
CA TYR A 1026 -3.79 -39.21 -1.63
C TYR A 1026 -4.62 -40.47 -1.27
N PRO A 1027 -5.00 -41.34 -2.23
CA PRO A 1027 -5.74 -42.56 -1.90
C PRO A 1027 -4.91 -43.54 -1.07
N LEU A 1028 -3.58 -43.56 -1.24
CA LEU A 1028 -2.70 -44.41 -0.43
C LEU A 1028 -2.63 -43.94 1.03
N PHE A 1029 -2.60 -42.63 1.28
CA PHE A 1029 -2.65 -42.05 2.62
C PHE A 1029 -3.95 -42.46 3.31
N ILE A 1030 -5.11 -42.19 2.69
CA ILE A 1030 -6.43 -42.52 3.24
C ILE A 1030 -6.54 -44.03 3.52
N LEU A 1031 -6.15 -44.88 2.57
CA LEU A 1031 -6.17 -46.33 2.77
C LEU A 1031 -5.29 -46.77 3.95
N PHE A 1032 -4.10 -46.20 4.09
CA PHE A 1032 -3.19 -46.51 5.19
C PHE A 1032 -3.70 -46.01 6.54
N THR A 1033 -4.22 -44.77 6.60
CA THR A 1033 -4.76 -44.18 7.84
C THR A 1033 -5.99 -44.95 8.31
N ASP A 1034 -6.96 -45.18 7.43
CA ASP A 1034 -8.23 -45.85 7.79
C ASP A 1034 -7.99 -47.29 8.20
N THR A 1035 -7.12 -48.01 7.50
CA THR A 1035 -6.73 -49.39 7.85
C THR A 1035 -5.97 -49.41 9.18
N GLY A 1036 -5.04 -48.47 9.40
CA GLY A 1036 -4.30 -48.33 10.65
C GLY A 1036 -5.23 -48.04 11.83
N ILE A 1037 -6.12 -47.05 11.69
CA ILE A 1037 -7.14 -46.69 12.69
C ILE A 1037 -8.04 -47.89 12.99
N TYR A 1038 -8.52 -48.60 11.98
CA TYR A 1038 -9.35 -49.80 12.16
C TYR A 1038 -8.66 -50.86 13.02
N PHE A 1039 -7.41 -51.21 12.71
CA PHE A 1039 -6.67 -52.22 13.49
C PHE A 1039 -6.31 -51.74 14.89
N ILE A 1040 -5.94 -50.47 15.06
CA ILE A 1040 -5.64 -49.89 16.37
C ILE A 1040 -6.91 -49.82 17.23
N HIS A 1041 -8.03 -49.37 16.68
CA HIS A 1041 -9.33 -49.38 17.35
C HIS A 1041 -9.74 -50.80 17.76
N ARG A 1042 -9.58 -51.79 16.85
CA ARG A 1042 -9.83 -53.21 17.16
C ARG A 1042 -8.92 -53.76 18.26
N LEU A 1043 -7.66 -53.34 18.32
CA LEU A 1043 -6.73 -53.69 19.39
C LEU A 1043 -7.12 -53.03 20.73
N LEU A 1044 -7.61 -51.80 20.71
CA LEU A 1044 -8.12 -51.07 21.88
C LEU A 1044 -9.35 -51.73 22.51
N HIS A 1045 -10.11 -52.53 21.74
CA HIS A 1045 -11.18 -53.41 22.25
C HIS A 1045 -10.69 -54.72 22.88
N HIS A 1046 -9.40 -55.05 22.81
CA HIS A 1046 -8.87 -56.24 23.49
C HIS A 1046 -9.09 -56.12 25.02
N PRO A 1047 -9.58 -57.16 25.73
CA PRO A 1047 -10.04 -57.04 27.12
C PRO A 1047 -9.04 -56.39 28.09
N SER A 1048 -7.74 -56.69 27.92
CA SER A 1048 -6.64 -56.15 28.72
C SER A 1048 -6.42 -54.65 28.53
N ILE A 1049 -6.72 -54.10 27.35
CA ILE A 1049 -6.51 -52.70 26.99
C ILE A 1049 -7.81 -51.91 27.21
N TYR A 1050 -8.94 -52.47 26.78
CA TYR A 1050 -10.26 -51.86 26.86
C TYR A 1050 -10.57 -51.36 28.27
N ARG A 1051 -10.35 -52.19 29.31
CA ARG A 1051 -10.68 -51.87 30.70
C ARG A 1051 -10.00 -50.59 31.22
N PHE A 1052 -8.79 -50.28 30.75
CA PHE A 1052 -7.96 -49.18 31.26
C PHE A 1052 -7.93 -47.96 30.33
N ILE A 1053 -7.90 -48.17 29.01
CA ILE A 1053 -7.72 -47.12 28.01
C ILE A 1053 -9.06 -46.79 27.33
N HIS A 1054 -9.62 -47.74 26.57
CA HIS A 1054 -10.71 -47.47 25.63
C HIS A 1054 -12.11 -47.37 26.25
N LYS A 1055 -12.35 -47.95 27.45
CA LYS A 1055 -13.64 -47.90 28.15
C LYS A 1055 -14.15 -46.48 28.41
N ARG A 1056 -13.26 -45.47 28.48
CA ARG A 1056 -13.66 -44.06 28.64
C ARG A 1056 -14.24 -43.44 27.36
N HIS A 1057 -13.82 -43.91 26.18
CA HIS A 1057 -14.32 -43.44 24.88
C HIS A 1057 -15.82 -43.78 24.71
N HIS A 1058 -16.21 -45.00 25.09
CA HIS A 1058 -17.62 -45.47 25.06
C HIS A 1058 -18.51 -44.92 26.19
N LYS A 1059 -18.00 -44.00 27.03
CA LYS A 1059 -18.78 -43.38 28.11
C LYS A 1059 -19.83 -42.39 27.57
N TRP A 1060 -19.52 -41.73 26.45
CA TRP A 1060 -20.33 -40.68 25.84
C TRP A 1060 -21.22 -41.25 24.74
N ILE A 1061 -22.30 -41.94 25.13
CA ILE A 1061 -23.22 -42.62 24.19
C ILE A 1061 -23.91 -41.63 23.24
N ILE A 1062 -24.04 -40.36 23.65
CA ILE A 1062 -24.48 -39.23 22.82
C ILE A 1062 -23.43 -38.13 23.00
N PRO A 1063 -22.40 -38.06 22.14
CA PRO A 1063 -21.36 -37.05 22.25
C PRO A 1063 -21.91 -35.67 21.88
N THR A 1064 -21.53 -34.63 22.64
CA THR A 1064 -21.68 -33.24 22.18
C THR A 1064 -20.46 -32.81 21.35
N PRO A 1065 -20.45 -31.65 20.67
CA PRO A 1065 -19.26 -31.15 19.96
C PRO A 1065 -18.01 -30.95 20.83
N TYR A 1066 -18.13 -30.94 22.16
CA TYR A 1066 -16.99 -30.91 23.08
C TYR A 1066 -16.39 -32.29 23.39
N ALA A 1067 -17.05 -33.37 22.96
CA ALA A 1067 -16.62 -34.75 23.18
C ALA A 1067 -15.45 -35.18 22.28
N SER A 1068 -15.12 -34.40 21.25
CA SER A 1068 -14.11 -34.72 20.22
C SER A 1068 -12.70 -35.01 20.76
N TYR A 1069 -12.40 -34.58 21.98
CA TYR A 1069 -11.16 -34.93 22.70
C TYR A 1069 -11.43 -35.54 24.10
N ALA A 1070 -12.67 -35.89 24.42
CA ALA A 1070 -13.10 -36.32 25.76
C ALA A 1070 -12.88 -37.82 26.02
N PHE A 1071 -11.77 -38.38 25.55
CA PHE A 1071 -11.37 -39.78 25.72
C PHE A 1071 -10.12 -39.90 26.61
N ASN A 1072 -9.47 -41.07 26.65
CA ASN A 1072 -8.14 -41.20 27.26
C ASN A 1072 -7.10 -40.63 26.28
N PRO A 1073 -6.15 -39.77 26.67
CA PRO A 1073 -5.17 -39.21 25.73
C PRO A 1073 -4.35 -40.27 24.99
N VAL A 1074 -4.07 -41.42 25.60
CA VAL A 1074 -3.36 -42.54 24.95
C VAL A 1074 -4.22 -43.19 23.87
N ASP A 1075 -5.55 -43.18 24.02
CA ASP A 1075 -6.52 -43.69 23.05
C ASP A 1075 -6.55 -42.81 21.79
N GLY A 1076 -6.73 -41.50 21.98
CA GLY A 1076 -6.72 -40.52 20.89
C GLY A 1076 -5.38 -40.45 20.17
N TRP A 1077 -4.26 -40.45 20.92
CA TRP A 1077 -2.92 -40.50 20.33
C TRP A 1077 -2.67 -41.81 19.56
N ALA A 1078 -3.08 -42.96 20.09
CA ALA A 1078 -2.91 -44.23 19.38
C ALA A 1078 -3.71 -44.25 18.07
N GLN A 1079 -4.96 -43.78 18.08
CA GLN A 1079 -5.75 -43.64 16.85
C GLN A 1079 -5.17 -42.56 15.90
N GLY A 1080 -4.46 -41.56 16.43
CA GLY A 1080 -3.70 -40.58 15.65
C GLY A 1080 -2.36 -41.07 15.07
N LEU A 1081 -1.83 -42.19 15.55
CA LEU A 1081 -0.50 -42.69 15.19
C LEU A 1081 -0.31 -42.96 13.68
N PRO A 1082 -1.28 -43.52 12.92
CA PRO A 1082 -1.11 -43.79 11.48
C PRO A 1082 -0.79 -42.54 10.66
N TYR A 1083 -1.36 -41.37 11.02
CA TYR A 1083 -1.10 -40.11 10.33
C TYR A 1083 0.37 -39.68 10.47
N HIS A 1084 0.97 -39.88 11.64
CA HIS A 1084 2.37 -39.53 11.91
C HIS A 1084 3.38 -40.57 11.40
N VAL A 1085 2.96 -41.84 11.30
CA VAL A 1085 3.81 -42.94 10.78
C VAL A 1085 3.90 -42.90 9.25
N PHE A 1086 2.83 -42.52 8.55
CA PHE A 1086 2.85 -42.44 7.08
C PHE A 1086 4.02 -41.60 6.51
N PRO A 1087 4.27 -40.35 6.92
CA PRO A 1087 5.36 -39.53 6.39
C PRO A 1087 6.77 -40.01 6.78
N LEU A 1088 6.91 -40.94 7.74
CA LEU A 1088 8.20 -41.62 7.99
C LEU A 1088 8.46 -42.72 6.96
N LEU A 1089 7.40 -43.44 6.55
CA LEU A 1089 7.48 -44.55 5.61
C LEU A 1089 7.51 -44.08 4.14
N PHE A 1090 6.60 -43.19 3.77
CA PHE A 1090 6.33 -42.80 2.38
C PHE A 1090 6.51 -41.29 2.16
N PRO A 1091 7.01 -40.85 0.99
CA PRO A 1091 7.08 -39.43 0.67
C PRO A 1091 5.68 -38.81 0.60
N LEU A 1092 5.46 -37.71 1.31
CA LEU A 1092 4.16 -37.02 1.33
C LEU A 1092 4.37 -35.51 1.16
N GLN A 1093 3.55 -34.89 0.32
CA GLN A 1093 3.63 -33.45 0.12
C GLN A 1093 3.09 -32.71 1.36
N LYS A 1094 3.82 -31.71 1.90
CA LYS A 1094 3.41 -30.99 3.13
C LYS A 1094 2.02 -30.36 3.04
N CYS A 1095 1.68 -29.78 1.88
CA CYS A 1095 0.33 -29.24 1.66
C CYS A 1095 -0.76 -30.33 1.67
N ALA A 1096 -0.45 -31.55 1.22
CA ALA A 1096 -1.36 -32.69 1.29
C ALA A 1096 -1.49 -33.20 2.73
N TYR A 1097 -0.36 -33.34 3.44
CA TYR A 1097 -0.31 -33.74 4.86
C TYR A 1097 -1.21 -32.83 5.73
N LEU A 1098 -1.04 -31.51 5.62
CA LEU A 1098 -1.86 -30.53 6.34
C LEU A 1098 -3.35 -30.57 5.94
N GLY A 1099 -3.64 -30.67 4.63
CA GLY A 1099 -5.02 -30.70 4.13
C GLY A 1099 -5.78 -31.99 4.44
N LEU A 1100 -5.08 -33.13 4.52
CA LEU A 1100 -5.68 -34.43 4.83
C LEU A 1100 -6.00 -34.57 6.34
N PHE A 1101 -5.23 -33.95 7.23
CA PHE A 1101 -5.56 -33.89 8.65
C PHE A 1101 -6.93 -33.22 8.92
N ASP A 1102 -7.27 -32.16 8.18
CA ASP A 1102 -8.55 -31.44 8.30
C ASP A 1102 -9.71 -32.16 7.58
N LEU A 1103 -9.40 -33.02 6.61
CA LEU A 1103 -10.40 -33.80 5.85
C LEU A 1103 -10.83 -35.08 6.59
N VAL A 1104 -9.89 -35.80 7.23
CA VAL A 1104 -10.15 -37.08 7.93
C VAL A 1104 -10.43 -36.86 9.43
N GLY A 1105 -10.22 -35.64 9.94
CA GLY A 1105 -10.65 -35.23 11.29
C GLY A 1105 -12.13 -34.86 11.45
N ARG A 1106 -12.95 -35.09 10.41
CA ARG A 1106 -14.40 -34.84 10.38
C ARG A 1106 -15.20 -36.14 10.24
#